data_AF-A0A1S1BRN7-F1
#
_entry.id   AF-A0A1S1BRN7-F1
#
_cell.length_a   1.000
_cell.length_b   1.000
_cell.length_c   1.000
_cell.angle_alpha   90.00
_cell.angle_beta   90.00
_cell.angle_gamma   90.00
#
_symmetry.space_group_name_H-M   'P 1'
#
loop_
_entity.id
_entity.type
_entity.pdbx_description
1 polymer ?
#
loop_
_entity_poly.entity_id
_entity_poly.type
_entity_poly.pdbx_seq_one_letter_code
_entity_poly.pdbx_strand_id
1 'polypeptide(L)'
;MKKTHLLLASNLALAAFLYSPEAVAADELATDAQNEENIQAQVTEEADAGQDQAAEAEVTEEAPAPEKKEVQAGYYANTDLDKQPEIVIGKQEKKTSQPQLDTQNQTGEKYTSQLQATDEWMTLQSGKHTLDTRPYGTAGYETIRANLKDRQGDLVKVSYYISTERADWAYVNFQDSLAGWVDRKALSKKLPFDRYTSDVESLNYYGRLVGNHTIDSKPWGTKDYQNLVSRNAYKNLVGTNVKVSQGVSTERANWVYIDSLDGKVSGWIDTKGVQKVGDAYTSAFKDVNYTAHLKDGDNTLDSKPWGIPGYQTLRSRAQMKTRRGQTVQVSQEVSTTRANWAYVTFQDGLKGWIDRAGLKPGAGSKRANGIDDYTSAHKDVKYVATIVDGDHTLDTLPWGIPGYATIASRSDMKKHQGERVQVSQEVSTNRANWALITLPNGTSGWFDIKGLTRGKVDSYTSPQKSVNYTATISNGNHTLDTLPWGIPGYKTIATRSDMKKHTGDQVKVSSEVSTNRADWAYITLSDGTSGWFDRAGLTKGQVDVYTSNAKKVNYSARLTNGNHTLDSKPWGIPGFETIKSRGQMKAYTGQNVQVNQEVSTNRADWVNITLADGTQGWIDAKAVAPERVLNHVPYVSQYKPVFAPWGCAGAASAMLLGAKDVDFNLDTLIRNTPMYPSDPNGQKGDVFTGQGFGWVINPKGLTNYLKTYYSGVKNITGANTQEIIDTVLAGNPVLYYGYSSYQKPGDYVRNHCKVITGYKNNAFRVYDPLYSNDNKGAMTGGKNPAYDLGAKHWLPISKFNLEYNGQAITIL
;
A
#
# COMPACT_ATOMS: atom_id res chain seq x y z
N MET A 1 48.92 38.77 -14.35
CA MET A 1 48.14 39.66 -15.24
C MET A 1 46.83 40.01 -14.55
N LYS A 2 46.59 41.33 -14.38
CA LYS A 2 45.34 42.08 -14.08
C LYS A 2 44.39 41.51 -12.99
N LYS A 3 44.49 41.99 -11.74
CA LYS A 3 43.80 43.17 -11.10
C LYS A 3 42.39 42.77 -10.60
N THR A 4 41.92 42.99 -9.36
CA THR A 4 42.16 43.99 -8.28
C THR A 4 41.36 43.50 -7.04
N HIS A 5 41.94 43.29 -5.84
CA HIS A 5 42.01 44.17 -4.63
C HIS A 5 40.64 44.65 -4.08
N LEU A 6 40.27 44.50 -2.80
CA LEU A 6 40.78 45.12 -1.54
C LEU A 6 40.03 44.44 -0.33
N LEU A 7 40.63 43.93 0.77
CA LEU A 7 41.18 44.60 1.98
C LEU A 7 40.21 45.67 2.55
N LEU A 8 39.89 45.83 3.85
CA LEU A 8 40.44 45.41 5.14
C LEU A 8 39.48 45.89 6.26
N ALA A 9 39.50 45.25 7.45
CA ALA A 9 39.45 45.84 8.81
C ALA A 9 38.28 46.80 9.22
N SER A 10 37.82 46.95 10.46
CA SER A 10 38.11 46.40 11.79
C SER A 10 37.20 47.11 12.81
N ASN A 11 36.90 46.43 13.91
CA ASN A 11 36.84 46.92 15.30
C ASN A 11 35.74 47.86 15.85
N LEU A 12 35.18 47.33 16.96
CA LEU A 12 34.96 47.92 18.30
C LEU A 12 33.63 48.58 18.73
N ALA A 13 33.14 48.02 19.84
CA ALA A 13 32.68 48.65 21.09
C ALA A 13 31.20 49.12 21.26
N LEU A 14 30.47 48.30 22.03
CA LEU A 14 29.97 48.57 23.40
C LEU A 14 29.33 49.95 23.71
N ALA A 15 28.03 49.95 24.07
CA ALA A 15 27.50 50.68 25.23
C ALA A 15 26.05 50.26 25.55
N ALA A 16 25.78 50.11 26.84
CA ALA A 16 24.48 49.85 27.46
C ALA A 16 23.75 51.17 27.81
N PHE A 17 22.43 51.13 28.05
CA PHE A 17 21.75 51.49 29.31
C PHE A 17 20.24 51.79 29.12
N LEU A 18 19.44 51.16 30.01
CA LEU A 18 18.23 51.56 30.77
C LEU A 18 17.14 52.53 30.24
N TYR A 19 15.98 52.34 30.90
CA TYR A 19 14.85 53.27 31.16
C TYR A 19 13.63 53.27 30.21
N SER A 20 12.60 52.51 30.62
CA SER A 20 11.19 52.94 30.63
C SER A 20 11.02 54.13 31.60
N PRO A 21 10.04 55.07 31.51
CA PRO A 21 8.67 54.76 31.97
C PRO A 21 7.52 55.66 31.44
N GLU A 22 6.31 55.34 31.93
CA GLU A 22 5.21 56.27 32.29
C GLU A 22 4.40 56.96 31.17
N ALA A 23 3.12 57.29 31.32
CA ALA A 23 2.02 56.95 32.23
C ALA A 23 0.87 57.93 31.89
N VAL A 24 -0.40 57.47 32.03
CA VAL A 24 -1.52 58.23 32.66
C VAL A 24 -2.02 59.47 31.87
N ALA A 25 -3.30 59.87 31.80
CA ALA A 25 -4.54 59.62 32.52
C ALA A 25 -5.72 60.11 31.66
N ALA A 26 -6.91 59.62 32.04
CA ALA A 26 -8.17 60.38 32.16
C ALA A 26 -8.90 60.72 30.84
N ASP A 27 -10.23 60.71 30.78
CA ASP A 27 -11.16 61.17 31.82
C ASP A 27 -12.51 60.41 31.82
N GLU A 28 -13.18 60.50 32.96
CA GLU A 28 -14.46 59.90 33.35
C GLU A 28 -15.71 60.63 32.81
N LEU A 29 -16.87 60.07 33.20
CA LEU A 29 -18.20 60.67 33.41
C LEU A 29 -19.23 60.42 32.30
N ALA A 30 -20.18 59.49 32.54
CA ALA A 30 -21.50 59.72 33.18
C ALA A 30 -22.57 59.85 32.06
N THR A 31 -23.80 59.32 32.09
CA THR A 31 -24.72 58.97 33.18
C THR A 31 -25.94 58.26 32.56
N ASP A 32 -26.46 57.27 33.29
CA ASP A 32 -27.85 56.99 33.66
C ASP A 32 -29.07 56.91 32.72
N ALA A 33 -29.96 56.02 33.20
CA ALA A 33 -31.42 55.86 33.06
C ALA A 33 -31.91 55.06 31.84
N GLN A 34 -32.23 53.77 32.00
CA GLN A 34 -33.49 53.20 32.55
C GLN A 34 -34.75 53.57 31.75
N ASN A 35 -35.39 52.55 31.17
CA ASN A 35 -36.78 52.24 31.48
C ASN A 35 -37.11 50.77 31.18
N GLU A 36 -37.72 50.15 32.18
CA GLU A 36 -38.38 48.85 32.25
C GLU A 36 -39.65 48.86 31.35
N GLU A 37 -40.38 47.80 31.01
CA GLU A 37 -40.88 46.70 31.85
C GLU A 37 -41.71 45.70 30.96
N ASN A 38 -41.77 44.42 31.38
CA ASN A 38 -42.97 43.53 31.42
C ASN A 38 -43.57 42.89 30.12
N ILE A 39 -44.06 41.63 30.01
CA ILE A 39 -44.40 40.48 30.91
C ILE A 39 -44.46 39.13 30.10
N GLN A 40 -44.11 38.02 30.79
CA GLN A 40 -44.55 36.58 30.78
C GLN A 40 -44.99 35.88 29.47
N ALA A 41 -44.57 34.64 29.11
CA ALA A 41 -44.42 33.33 29.78
C ALA A 41 -45.71 32.45 29.85
N GLN A 42 -45.65 31.29 29.17
CA GLN A 42 -46.11 29.92 29.54
C GLN A 42 -46.56 29.13 28.29
N VAL A 43 -45.94 28.00 27.92
CA VAL A 43 -46.08 26.62 28.45
C VAL A 43 -47.49 26.07 28.23
N THR A 44 -47.65 24.98 27.46
CA THR A 44 -48.09 23.66 27.95
C THR A 44 -48.08 22.59 26.85
N GLU A 45 -48.04 21.37 27.35
CA GLU A 45 -47.63 20.09 26.80
C GLU A 45 -48.85 19.16 26.57
N GLU A 46 -48.57 17.93 26.15
CA GLU A 46 -49.41 16.71 26.22
C GLU A 46 -50.60 16.55 25.26
N ALA A 47 -51.10 15.34 24.94
CA ALA A 47 -50.60 13.98 24.73
C ALA A 47 -51.83 13.12 24.38
N ASP A 48 -51.59 12.05 23.62
CA ASP A 48 -52.25 10.73 23.70
C ASP A 48 -53.50 10.35 22.87
N ALA A 49 -53.40 9.08 22.43
CA ALA A 49 -54.38 8.02 22.19
C ALA A 49 -55.41 8.08 21.04
N GLY A 50 -55.34 7.04 20.18
CA GLY A 50 -56.39 6.01 20.23
C GLY A 50 -57.20 5.72 18.96
N GLN A 51 -56.86 4.58 18.33
CA GLN A 51 -57.78 3.50 17.89
C GLN A 51 -58.77 3.66 16.71
N ASP A 52 -58.46 2.89 15.67
CA ASP A 52 -59.17 1.69 15.17
C ASP A 52 -60.60 1.71 14.55
N GLN A 53 -60.70 0.88 13.49
CA GLN A 53 -61.86 0.20 12.90
C GLN A 53 -62.85 1.00 12.03
N ALA A 54 -63.53 0.46 11.02
CA ALA A 54 -63.47 -0.76 10.22
C ALA A 54 -64.61 -0.69 9.15
N ALA A 55 -64.44 -1.45 8.05
CA ALA A 55 -65.48 -2.11 7.23
C ALA A 55 -66.46 -1.20 6.42
N GLU A 56 -67.11 -1.56 5.31
CA GLU A 56 -67.56 -2.79 4.60
C GLU A 56 -67.61 -2.45 3.08
N ALA A 57 -67.19 -3.26 2.09
CA ALA A 57 -67.69 -4.54 1.56
C ALA A 57 -68.96 -4.46 0.67
N GLU A 58 -68.79 -4.69 -0.65
CA GLU A 58 -69.68 -5.43 -1.60
C GLU A 58 -68.94 -5.45 -2.98
N VAL A 59 -68.42 -6.54 -3.57
CA VAL A 59 -68.93 -7.87 -3.98
C VAL A 59 -69.65 -7.87 -5.36
N THR A 60 -68.87 -8.32 -6.36
CA THR A 60 -69.17 -9.12 -7.58
C THR A 60 -70.19 -8.65 -8.64
N GLU A 61 -69.74 -8.61 -9.91
CA GLU A 61 -70.15 -9.58 -10.94
C GLU A 61 -69.25 -9.54 -12.20
N GLU A 62 -69.31 -10.62 -12.98
CA GLU A 62 -68.36 -11.08 -14.00
C GLU A 62 -68.36 -10.35 -15.37
N ALA A 63 -67.21 -10.49 -16.03
CA ALA A 63 -66.79 -10.34 -17.44
C ALA A 63 -67.82 -10.01 -18.56
N PRO A 64 -67.38 -9.28 -19.62
CA PRO A 64 -66.76 -9.98 -20.75
C PRO A 64 -65.53 -9.30 -21.39
N ALA A 65 -64.90 -10.10 -22.26
CA ALA A 65 -63.62 -9.94 -22.98
C ALA A 65 -63.47 -8.67 -23.86
N PRO A 66 -62.22 -8.33 -24.24
CA PRO A 66 -61.85 -6.96 -24.62
C PRO A 66 -61.92 -6.70 -26.12
N GLU A 67 -62.39 -5.51 -26.49
CA GLU A 67 -62.20 -4.94 -27.82
C GLU A 67 -61.42 -3.61 -27.73
N LYS A 68 -60.28 -3.62 -28.42
CA LYS A 68 -59.35 -2.55 -28.84
C LYS A 68 -59.68 -1.11 -28.42
N LYS A 69 -58.76 -0.50 -27.65
CA LYS A 69 -58.42 0.93 -27.79
C LYS A 69 -56.91 1.16 -27.68
N GLU A 70 -56.46 2.04 -28.57
CA GLU A 70 -55.14 2.65 -28.66
C GLU A 70 -54.66 3.17 -27.30
N VAL A 71 -53.38 2.94 -26.99
CA VAL A 71 -52.71 3.55 -25.85
C VAL A 71 -51.55 4.41 -26.36
N GLN A 72 -51.66 5.69 -26.02
CA GLN A 72 -50.71 6.76 -26.22
C GLN A 72 -49.34 6.44 -25.60
N ALA A 73 -48.29 6.89 -26.29
CA ALA A 73 -46.91 6.82 -25.84
C ALA A 73 -46.68 7.70 -24.59
N GLY A 74 -46.40 7.04 -23.47
CA GLY A 74 -45.76 7.64 -22.29
C GLY A 74 -44.25 7.40 -22.35
N TYR A 75 -43.48 8.48 -22.38
CA TYR A 75 -42.03 8.49 -22.31
C TYR A 75 -41.54 8.11 -20.90
N TYR A 76 -40.66 7.10 -20.80
CA TYR A 76 -39.76 6.94 -19.66
C TYR A 76 -38.32 7.24 -20.13
N ALA A 77 -37.86 8.44 -19.80
CA ALA A 77 -36.46 8.80 -19.81
C ALA A 77 -35.91 8.58 -18.40
N ASN A 78 -35.14 7.50 -18.22
CA ASN A 78 -34.03 7.33 -17.25
C ASN A 78 -33.82 5.85 -16.96
N THR A 79 -32.92 5.20 -17.70
CA THR A 79 -32.12 4.08 -17.19
C THR A 79 -30.79 4.08 -17.93
N ASP A 80 -29.77 4.53 -17.21
CA ASP A 80 -28.37 4.13 -17.24
C ASP A 80 -27.95 3.14 -18.35
N LEU A 81 -27.28 3.66 -19.38
CA LEU A 81 -26.83 2.92 -20.58
C LEU A 81 -25.43 2.28 -20.44
N ASP A 82 -24.82 2.30 -19.25
CA ASP A 82 -23.51 1.67 -19.00
C ASP A 82 -23.59 0.22 -18.46
N LYS A 83 -24.76 -0.41 -18.50
CA LYS A 83 -24.88 -1.85 -18.25
C LYS A 83 -25.06 -2.61 -19.55
N GLN A 84 -23.96 -3.23 -19.99
CA GLN A 84 -24.03 -4.41 -20.84
C GLN A 84 -25.06 -5.38 -20.25
N PRO A 85 -25.84 -6.12 -21.05
CA PRO A 85 -26.42 -7.35 -20.55
C PRO A 85 -25.24 -8.27 -20.23
N GLU A 86 -24.85 -8.30 -18.95
CA GLU A 86 -24.14 -9.44 -18.40
C GLU A 86 -24.95 -10.65 -18.86
N ILE A 87 -24.33 -11.48 -19.69
CA ILE A 87 -24.73 -12.87 -19.77
C ILE A 87 -24.50 -13.37 -18.35
N VAL A 88 -25.57 -13.40 -17.56
CA VAL A 88 -25.64 -14.17 -16.33
C VAL A 88 -25.56 -15.63 -16.79
N ILE A 89 -24.34 -16.08 -17.09
CA ILE A 89 -23.97 -17.47 -16.86
C ILE A 89 -24.03 -17.55 -15.35
N GLY A 90 -25.19 -17.97 -14.82
CA GLY A 90 -25.33 -18.24 -13.42
C GLY A 90 -24.15 -19.09 -12.99
N LYS A 91 -23.25 -18.51 -12.19
CA LYS A 91 -22.29 -19.24 -11.38
C LYS A 91 -23.08 -19.99 -10.31
N GLN A 92 -23.78 -21.03 -10.73
CA GLN A 92 -23.79 -22.26 -9.97
C GLN A 92 -22.85 -23.21 -10.69
N GLU A 93 -21.57 -23.14 -10.34
CA GLU A 93 -20.72 -24.32 -10.43
C GLU A 93 -21.30 -25.37 -9.47
N LYS A 94 -22.36 -26.05 -9.90
CA LYS A 94 -22.55 -27.43 -9.49
C LYS A 94 -21.33 -28.12 -10.08
N LYS A 95 -20.33 -28.43 -9.25
CA LYS A 95 -19.19 -29.27 -9.63
C LYS A 95 -19.77 -30.52 -10.30
N THR A 96 -19.83 -30.55 -11.62
CA THR A 96 -19.98 -31.77 -12.37
C THR A 96 -18.74 -32.55 -12.02
N SER A 97 -18.90 -33.61 -11.22
CA SER A 97 -17.82 -34.49 -10.84
C SER A 97 -17.06 -34.88 -12.10
N GLN A 98 -15.74 -34.66 -12.10
CA GLN A 98 -14.86 -35.07 -13.18
C GLN A 98 -15.20 -36.51 -13.58
N PRO A 99 -15.39 -36.82 -14.88
CA PRO A 99 -15.78 -38.16 -15.30
C PRO A 99 -14.76 -39.17 -14.77
N GLN A 100 -15.23 -40.18 -14.02
CA GLN A 100 -14.37 -41.15 -13.37
C GLN A 100 -13.66 -42.03 -14.40
N LEU A 101 -12.33 -41.93 -14.44
CA LEU A 101 -11.46 -42.83 -15.19
C LEU A 101 -11.03 -43.98 -14.28
N ASP A 102 -11.31 -45.22 -14.67
CA ASP A 102 -10.71 -46.39 -14.04
C ASP A 102 -9.40 -46.73 -14.76
N THR A 103 -8.27 -46.43 -14.11
CA THR A 103 -6.92 -46.72 -14.64
C THR A 103 -6.29 -47.96 -14.01
N GLN A 104 -6.98 -48.65 -13.09
CA GLN A 104 -6.43 -49.76 -12.30
C GLN A 104 -6.86 -51.14 -12.80
N ASN A 105 -7.92 -51.23 -13.60
CA ASN A 105 -8.46 -52.50 -14.09
C ASN A 105 -8.00 -52.82 -15.52
N GLN A 106 -7.37 -53.99 -15.73
CA GLN A 106 -6.81 -54.39 -17.03
C GLN A 106 -7.82 -55.04 -18.01
N THR A 107 -9.10 -55.11 -17.68
CA THR A 107 -10.14 -55.70 -18.53
C THR A 107 -10.91 -54.61 -19.29
N GLY A 108 -10.42 -54.19 -20.46
CA GLY A 108 -11.07 -53.19 -21.33
C GLY A 108 -10.07 -52.43 -22.23
N GLU A 109 -10.56 -51.54 -23.09
CA GLU A 109 -9.69 -50.64 -23.88
C GLU A 109 -8.87 -49.70 -23.01
N LYS A 110 -7.61 -49.49 -23.37
CA LYS A 110 -6.69 -48.65 -22.59
C LYS A 110 -6.75 -47.18 -23.02
N TYR A 111 -6.58 -46.30 -22.03
CA TYR A 111 -6.36 -44.88 -22.27
C TYR A 111 -4.94 -44.65 -22.79
N THR A 112 -4.82 -43.91 -23.90
CA THR A 112 -3.55 -43.58 -24.55
C THR A 112 -3.13 -42.12 -24.32
N SER A 113 -4.03 -41.31 -23.75
CA SER A 113 -3.73 -39.93 -23.34
C SER A 113 -4.32 -39.61 -21.97
N GLN A 114 -3.83 -38.52 -21.37
CA GLN A 114 -4.38 -37.96 -20.13
C GLN A 114 -5.65 -37.15 -20.43
N LEU A 115 -6.54 -37.04 -19.44
CA LEU A 115 -7.74 -36.23 -19.56
C LEU A 115 -7.38 -34.75 -19.78
N GLN A 116 -7.83 -34.17 -20.88
CA GLN A 116 -7.60 -32.76 -21.22
C GLN A 116 -8.90 -31.97 -21.05
N ALA A 117 -8.93 -31.01 -20.13
CA ALA A 117 -10.06 -30.09 -19.97
C ALA A 117 -10.14 -29.09 -21.12
N THR A 118 -11.36 -28.71 -21.51
CA THR A 118 -11.63 -27.70 -22.54
C THR A 118 -12.95 -26.98 -22.26
N ASP A 119 -13.19 -25.87 -22.96
CA ASP A 119 -14.42 -25.07 -22.87
C ASP A 119 -14.84 -24.61 -24.26
N GLU A 120 -15.10 -25.58 -25.15
CA GLU A 120 -15.44 -25.35 -26.55
C GLU A 120 -16.93 -25.65 -26.79
N TRP A 121 -17.59 -24.81 -27.59
CA TRP A 121 -18.89 -25.15 -28.19
C TRP A 121 -18.67 -25.76 -29.56
N MET A 122 -19.31 -26.90 -29.83
CA MET A 122 -19.25 -27.59 -31.11
C MET A 122 -20.64 -28.02 -31.57
N THR A 123 -20.79 -28.22 -32.87
CA THR A 123 -22.02 -28.77 -33.46
C THR A 123 -21.90 -30.28 -33.56
N LEU A 124 -22.92 -31.03 -33.13
CA LEU A 124 -23.00 -32.47 -33.38
C LEU A 124 -23.30 -32.71 -34.88
N GLN A 125 -22.26 -32.88 -35.69
CA GLN A 125 -22.38 -33.03 -37.14
C GLN A 125 -22.84 -34.42 -37.58
N SER A 126 -22.59 -35.47 -36.79
CA SER A 126 -22.97 -36.85 -37.11
C SER A 126 -23.64 -37.51 -35.92
N GLY A 127 -24.93 -37.84 -36.07
CA GLY A 127 -25.69 -38.56 -35.06
C GLY A 127 -25.48 -40.09 -35.06
N LYS A 128 -24.54 -40.62 -35.86
CA LYS A 128 -24.32 -42.08 -35.97
C LYS A 128 -23.49 -42.69 -34.85
N HIS A 129 -23.03 -41.88 -33.90
CA HIS A 129 -22.16 -42.30 -32.80
C HIS A 129 -22.96 -42.49 -31.51
N THR A 130 -22.48 -43.38 -30.64
CA THR A 130 -23.03 -43.60 -29.30
C THR A 130 -22.72 -42.45 -28.36
N LEU A 131 -23.51 -42.33 -27.29
CA LEU A 131 -23.18 -41.52 -26.12
C LEU A 131 -23.03 -42.46 -24.94
N ASP A 132 -21.89 -42.41 -24.26
CA ASP A 132 -21.50 -43.42 -23.27
C ASP A 132 -21.09 -42.77 -21.93
N THR A 133 -21.19 -43.51 -20.82
CA THR A 133 -20.80 -43.03 -19.48
C THR A 133 -19.28 -42.87 -19.32
N ARG A 134 -18.52 -43.62 -20.10
CA ARG A 134 -17.06 -43.57 -20.27
C ARG A 134 -16.74 -43.76 -21.76
N PRO A 135 -15.53 -43.43 -22.25
CA PRO A 135 -15.14 -43.77 -23.61
C PRO A 135 -15.48 -45.22 -23.95
N TYR A 136 -16.17 -45.43 -25.08
CA TYR A 136 -16.71 -46.73 -25.45
C TYR A 136 -15.64 -47.82 -25.42
N GLY A 137 -15.94 -48.97 -24.80
CA GLY A 137 -15.02 -50.11 -24.73
C GLY A 137 -14.06 -50.10 -23.55
N THR A 138 -13.95 -49.00 -22.79
CA THR A 138 -13.14 -48.94 -21.56
C THR A 138 -13.81 -49.68 -20.40
N ALA A 139 -13.05 -50.07 -19.37
CA ALA A 139 -13.59 -50.85 -18.25
C ALA A 139 -14.82 -50.19 -17.59
N GLY A 140 -15.92 -50.95 -17.53
CA GLY A 140 -17.18 -50.54 -16.91
C GLY A 140 -17.95 -49.42 -17.64
N TYR A 141 -17.68 -49.17 -18.93
CA TYR A 141 -18.51 -48.25 -19.72
C TYR A 141 -19.94 -48.78 -19.87
N GLU A 142 -20.90 -47.86 -19.92
CA GLU A 142 -22.30 -48.14 -20.24
C GLU A 142 -22.77 -47.19 -21.33
N THR A 143 -23.53 -47.69 -22.30
CA THR A 143 -24.09 -46.86 -23.37
C THR A 143 -25.35 -46.16 -22.90
N ILE A 144 -25.29 -44.82 -22.81
CA ILE A 144 -26.41 -43.93 -22.46
C ILE A 144 -27.38 -43.85 -23.64
N ARG A 145 -26.85 -43.71 -24.87
CA ARG A 145 -27.61 -43.73 -26.11
C ARG A 145 -26.89 -44.49 -27.21
N ALA A 146 -27.59 -45.41 -27.86
CA ALA A 146 -27.05 -46.23 -28.95
C ALA A 146 -26.74 -45.42 -30.23
N ASN A 147 -27.34 -44.24 -30.40
CA ASN A 147 -26.99 -43.26 -31.42
C ASN A 147 -27.54 -41.87 -31.01
N LEU A 148 -27.12 -40.83 -31.73
CA LEU A 148 -27.51 -39.44 -31.51
C LEU A 148 -28.18 -38.82 -32.76
N LYS A 149 -28.87 -39.62 -33.59
CA LYS A 149 -29.48 -39.14 -34.85
C LYS A 149 -30.51 -38.05 -34.64
N ASP A 150 -31.30 -38.15 -33.58
CA ASP A 150 -32.30 -37.16 -33.16
C ASP A 150 -31.69 -35.85 -32.65
N ARG A 151 -30.38 -35.84 -32.37
CA ARG A 151 -29.63 -34.70 -31.86
C ARG A 151 -28.68 -34.11 -32.90
N GLN A 152 -28.70 -34.59 -34.14
CA GLN A 152 -27.80 -34.11 -35.18
C GLN A 152 -28.10 -32.64 -35.51
N GLY A 153 -27.08 -31.79 -35.46
CA GLY A 153 -27.19 -30.33 -35.58
C GLY A 153 -27.25 -29.61 -34.24
N ASP A 154 -27.42 -30.32 -33.12
CA ASP A 154 -27.42 -29.71 -31.79
C ASP A 154 -26.06 -29.08 -31.48
N LEU A 155 -26.12 -27.98 -30.75
CA LEU A 155 -24.94 -27.36 -30.16
C LEU A 155 -24.64 -28.02 -28.81
N VAL A 156 -23.43 -28.54 -28.69
CA VAL A 156 -22.95 -29.20 -27.47
C VAL A 156 -21.75 -28.48 -26.88
N LYS A 157 -21.69 -28.43 -25.55
CA LYS A 157 -20.52 -27.95 -24.82
C LYS A 157 -19.56 -29.10 -24.58
N VAL A 158 -18.35 -29.00 -25.11
CA VAL A 158 -17.28 -29.98 -24.88
C VAL A 158 -16.49 -29.56 -23.65
N SER A 159 -16.39 -30.46 -22.67
CA SER A 159 -15.70 -30.19 -21.41
C SER A 159 -14.39 -30.95 -21.24
N TYR A 160 -14.26 -32.11 -21.88
CA TYR A 160 -13.05 -32.91 -21.81
C TYR A 160 -12.74 -33.63 -23.12
N TYR A 161 -11.46 -33.84 -23.39
CA TYR A 161 -10.96 -34.77 -24.39
C TYR A 161 -10.15 -35.88 -23.73
N ILE A 162 -10.22 -37.08 -24.28
CA ILE A 162 -9.34 -38.19 -23.93
C ILE A 162 -9.20 -39.14 -25.12
N SER A 163 -8.08 -39.84 -25.22
CA SER A 163 -7.81 -40.81 -26.28
C SER A 163 -7.71 -42.21 -25.68
N THR A 164 -8.21 -43.16 -26.46
CA THR A 164 -8.09 -44.60 -26.21
C THR A 164 -7.25 -45.22 -27.33
N GLU A 165 -7.01 -46.52 -27.28
CA GLU A 165 -6.38 -47.24 -28.40
C GLU A 165 -7.23 -47.19 -29.69
N ARG A 166 -8.55 -46.98 -29.58
CA ARG A 166 -9.47 -46.95 -30.72
C ARG A 166 -9.70 -45.57 -31.33
N ALA A 167 -9.93 -44.56 -30.50
CA ALA A 167 -10.43 -43.26 -30.94
C ALA A 167 -10.15 -42.13 -29.95
N ASP A 168 -10.35 -40.92 -30.44
CA ASP A 168 -10.42 -39.70 -29.62
C ASP A 168 -11.88 -39.46 -29.20
N TRP A 169 -12.07 -39.23 -27.91
CA TRP A 169 -13.36 -39.08 -27.28
C TRP A 169 -13.51 -37.66 -26.73
N ALA A 170 -14.73 -37.14 -26.80
CA ALA A 170 -15.12 -35.85 -26.26
C ALA A 170 -16.25 -36.04 -25.25
N TYR A 171 -16.10 -35.48 -24.05
CA TYR A 171 -17.19 -35.40 -23.09
C TYR A 171 -18.05 -34.19 -23.42
N VAL A 172 -19.27 -34.45 -23.87
CA VAL A 172 -20.21 -33.44 -24.35
C VAL A 172 -21.35 -33.25 -23.35
N ASN A 173 -21.79 -32.00 -23.22
CA ASN A 173 -22.98 -31.63 -22.48
C ASN A 173 -23.94 -30.96 -23.45
N PHE A 174 -25.11 -31.55 -23.60
CA PHE A 174 -26.22 -30.95 -24.33
C PHE A 174 -26.91 -29.91 -23.45
N GLN A 175 -27.69 -29.02 -24.09
CA GLN A 175 -28.40 -27.96 -23.40
C GLN A 175 -29.49 -28.46 -22.44
N ASP A 176 -30.04 -29.64 -22.70
CA ASP A 176 -31.04 -30.33 -21.88
C ASP A 176 -30.42 -31.17 -20.75
N SER A 177 -29.16 -30.90 -20.40
CA SER A 177 -28.39 -31.61 -19.36
C SER A 177 -28.04 -33.07 -19.67
N LEU A 178 -28.42 -33.61 -20.83
CA LEU A 178 -27.87 -34.89 -21.30
C LEU A 178 -26.35 -34.74 -21.48
N ALA A 179 -25.56 -35.66 -20.95
CA ALA A 179 -24.11 -35.60 -21.06
C ALA A 179 -23.48 -36.99 -21.16
N GLY A 180 -22.30 -37.07 -21.76
CA GLY A 180 -21.56 -38.33 -21.90
C GLY A 180 -20.40 -38.21 -22.88
N TRP A 181 -19.69 -39.32 -23.07
CA TRP A 181 -18.60 -39.44 -24.03
C TRP A 181 -19.12 -39.82 -25.41
N VAL A 182 -18.65 -39.13 -26.43
CA VAL A 182 -18.92 -39.41 -27.85
C VAL A 182 -17.62 -39.38 -28.63
N ASP A 183 -17.53 -40.14 -29.72
CA ASP A 183 -16.40 -40.07 -30.66
C ASP A 183 -16.27 -38.62 -31.17
N ARG A 184 -15.06 -38.05 -31.08
CA ARG A 184 -14.79 -36.68 -31.49
C ARG A 184 -15.13 -36.42 -32.97
N LYS A 185 -15.12 -37.45 -33.83
CA LYS A 185 -15.55 -37.36 -35.24
C LYS A 185 -17.02 -36.96 -35.39
N ALA A 186 -17.83 -37.17 -34.35
CA ALA A 186 -19.22 -36.74 -34.33
C ALA A 186 -19.38 -35.21 -34.28
N LEU A 187 -18.32 -34.45 -34.00
CA LEU A 187 -18.36 -33.01 -33.69
C LEU A 187 -17.68 -32.14 -34.76
N SER A 188 -18.24 -30.94 -34.99
CA SER A 188 -17.68 -29.91 -35.87
C SER A 188 -17.46 -28.59 -35.14
N LYS A 189 -16.36 -27.89 -35.46
CA LYS A 189 -16.10 -26.52 -34.98
C LYS A 189 -16.92 -25.45 -35.70
N LYS A 190 -17.64 -25.79 -36.77
CA LYS A 190 -18.49 -24.85 -37.51
C LYS A 190 -19.80 -24.63 -36.74
N LEU A 191 -20.00 -23.41 -36.26
CA LEU A 191 -21.22 -22.99 -35.55
C LEU A 191 -22.35 -22.64 -36.55
N PRO A 192 -23.63 -22.78 -36.17
CA PRO A 192 -24.76 -22.49 -37.04
C PRO A 192 -25.12 -20.99 -37.13
N PHE A 193 -24.38 -20.12 -36.47
CA PHE A 193 -24.58 -18.66 -36.42
C PHE A 193 -23.24 -17.92 -36.55
N ASP A 194 -23.27 -16.69 -37.04
CA ASP A 194 -22.08 -15.85 -37.13
C ASP A 194 -21.66 -15.34 -35.75
N ARG A 195 -20.35 -15.14 -35.57
CA ARG A 195 -19.80 -14.52 -34.37
C ARG A 195 -19.53 -13.03 -34.58
N TYR A 196 -19.55 -12.30 -33.48
CA TYR A 196 -19.03 -10.93 -33.42
C TYR A 196 -17.51 -10.95 -33.61
N THR A 197 -17.01 -10.03 -34.41
CA THR A 197 -15.57 -9.84 -34.68
C THR A 197 -15.05 -8.50 -34.15
N SER A 198 -15.93 -7.68 -33.57
CA SER A 198 -15.59 -6.46 -32.84
C SER A 198 -16.49 -6.29 -31.63
N ASP A 199 -16.04 -5.47 -30.68
CA ASP A 199 -16.90 -4.91 -29.65
C ASP A 199 -17.89 -3.90 -30.26
N VAL A 200 -18.92 -3.55 -29.49
CA VAL A 200 -19.90 -2.53 -29.88
C VAL A 200 -19.25 -1.14 -29.74
N GLU A 201 -19.23 -0.39 -30.84
CA GLU A 201 -18.78 1.00 -30.91
C GLU A 201 -19.97 1.95 -30.71
N SER A 202 -19.79 2.98 -29.88
CA SER A 202 -20.76 4.07 -29.73
C SER A 202 -20.64 5.05 -30.90
N LEU A 203 -21.74 5.21 -31.66
CA LEU A 203 -21.84 6.10 -32.81
C LEU A 203 -22.84 7.22 -32.53
N ASN A 204 -22.72 8.34 -33.24
CA ASN A 204 -23.70 9.43 -33.14
C ASN A 204 -23.73 10.24 -34.44
N TYR A 205 -24.52 9.77 -35.40
CA TYR A 205 -24.76 10.49 -36.64
C TYR A 205 -26.17 10.25 -37.15
N TYR A 206 -26.65 11.09 -38.06
CA TYR A 206 -27.89 10.83 -38.79
C TYR A 206 -27.61 10.17 -40.13
N GLY A 207 -28.44 9.19 -40.44
CA GLY A 207 -28.45 8.47 -41.69
C GLY A 207 -29.79 8.58 -42.39
N ARG A 208 -29.81 8.20 -43.66
CA ARG A 208 -31.00 8.04 -44.47
C ARG A 208 -31.04 6.59 -44.95
N LEU A 209 -32.16 5.93 -44.74
CA LEU A 209 -32.33 4.54 -45.17
C LEU A 209 -32.30 4.44 -46.69
N VAL A 210 -31.46 3.55 -47.22
CA VAL A 210 -31.25 3.33 -48.65
C VAL A 210 -31.18 1.84 -48.97
N GLY A 211 -31.25 1.49 -50.25
CA GLY A 211 -31.05 0.12 -50.71
C GLY A 211 -32.18 -0.84 -50.34
N ASN A 212 -31.82 -2.10 -50.07
CA ASN A 212 -32.76 -3.19 -49.84
C ASN A 212 -32.22 -4.13 -48.74
N HIS A 213 -32.66 -3.91 -47.50
CA HIS A 213 -32.12 -4.55 -46.30
C HIS A 213 -33.24 -5.03 -45.37
N THR A 214 -32.87 -5.73 -44.30
CA THR A 214 -33.72 -6.01 -43.14
C THR A 214 -33.32 -5.13 -41.97
N ILE A 215 -34.22 -4.95 -41.01
CA ILE A 215 -33.88 -4.41 -39.69
C ILE A 215 -34.20 -5.52 -38.69
N ASP A 216 -33.24 -5.86 -37.84
CA ASP A 216 -33.26 -7.06 -37.02
C ASP A 216 -32.97 -6.72 -35.55
N SER A 217 -33.38 -7.59 -34.62
CA SER A 217 -33.19 -7.35 -33.17
C SER A 217 -31.72 -7.44 -32.75
N LYS A 218 -30.92 -8.13 -33.55
CA LYS A 218 -29.46 -8.29 -33.46
C LYS A 218 -28.91 -8.32 -34.90
N PRO A 219 -27.60 -8.14 -35.11
CA PRO A 219 -26.97 -8.39 -36.40
C PRO A 219 -27.43 -9.68 -37.06
N TRP A 220 -27.91 -9.58 -38.30
CA TRP A 220 -28.56 -10.69 -39.00
C TRP A 220 -27.61 -11.89 -39.16
N GLY A 221 -28.02 -13.06 -38.69
CA GLY A 221 -27.23 -14.29 -38.72
C GLY A 221 -26.51 -14.64 -37.42
N THR A 222 -26.52 -13.74 -36.43
CA THR A 222 -26.01 -14.04 -35.07
C THR A 222 -27.01 -14.87 -34.26
N LYS A 223 -26.56 -15.44 -33.14
CA LYS A 223 -27.41 -16.28 -32.30
C LYS A 223 -28.66 -15.54 -31.78
N ASP A 224 -29.82 -16.15 -31.96
CA ASP A 224 -31.14 -15.68 -31.50
C ASP A 224 -31.57 -14.32 -32.07
N TYR A 225 -31.07 -13.93 -33.26
CA TYR A 225 -31.59 -12.75 -33.95
C TYR A 225 -33.05 -12.97 -34.40
N GLN A 226 -33.84 -11.90 -34.39
CA GLN A 226 -35.22 -11.89 -34.87
C GLN A 226 -35.38 -10.81 -35.93
N ASN A 227 -36.15 -11.10 -36.98
CA ASN A 227 -36.46 -10.10 -38.01
C ASN A 227 -37.55 -9.16 -37.52
N LEU A 228 -37.22 -7.86 -37.37
CA LEU A 228 -38.16 -6.83 -36.92
C LEU A 228 -38.86 -6.16 -38.11
N VAL A 229 -38.08 -5.85 -39.16
CA VAL A 229 -38.57 -5.33 -40.42
C VAL A 229 -38.08 -6.24 -41.54
N SER A 230 -39.05 -6.86 -42.22
CA SER A 230 -38.77 -7.69 -43.37
C SER A 230 -38.24 -6.86 -44.53
N ARG A 231 -37.50 -7.51 -45.44
CA ARG A 231 -36.96 -6.89 -46.65
C ARG A 231 -38.02 -6.21 -47.51
N ASN A 232 -39.25 -6.74 -47.53
CA ASN A 232 -40.37 -6.14 -48.25
C ASN A 232 -40.91 -4.90 -47.53
N ALA A 233 -41.06 -4.95 -46.21
CA ALA A 233 -41.51 -3.80 -45.41
C ALA A 233 -40.49 -2.65 -45.42
N TYR A 234 -39.19 -2.98 -45.45
CA TYR A 234 -38.10 -2.00 -45.50
C TYR A 234 -38.20 -1.03 -46.69
N LYS A 235 -38.72 -1.50 -47.84
CA LYS A 235 -38.90 -0.66 -49.04
C LYS A 235 -39.74 0.59 -48.77
N ASN A 236 -40.71 0.51 -47.85
CA ASN A 236 -41.55 1.63 -47.46
C ASN A 236 -40.84 2.62 -46.52
N LEU A 237 -39.71 2.22 -45.94
CA LEU A 237 -38.90 3.04 -45.04
C LEU A 237 -37.75 3.75 -45.76
N VAL A 238 -37.44 3.35 -47.00
CA VAL A 238 -36.37 3.97 -47.80
C VAL A 238 -36.62 5.47 -47.93
N GLY A 239 -35.58 6.25 -47.64
CA GLY A 239 -35.62 7.71 -47.62
C GLY A 239 -35.92 8.32 -46.25
N THR A 240 -36.30 7.51 -45.26
CA THR A 240 -36.49 7.93 -43.87
C THR A 240 -35.15 8.29 -43.24
N ASN A 241 -35.12 9.41 -42.50
CA ASN A 241 -33.97 9.79 -41.71
C ASN A 241 -34.00 9.04 -40.37
N VAL A 242 -32.85 8.52 -39.98
CA VAL A 242 -32.64 7.73 -38.77
C VAL A 242 -31.45 8.27 -38.00
N LYS A 243 -31.45 8.12 -36.67
CA LYS A 243 -30.28 8.30 -35.83
C LYS A 243 -29.53 6.98 -35.74
N VAL A 244 -28.22 7.02 -35.83
CA VAL A 244 -27.34 5.87 -35.63
C VAL A 244 -26.63 6.04 -34.29
N SER A 245 -26.73 5.04 -33.43
CA SER A 245 -26.24 5.08 -32.05
C SER A 245 -25.14 4.05 -31.76
N GLN A 246 -25.08 2.95 -32.51
CA GLN A 246 -24.11 1.88 -32.27
C GLN A 246 -23.62 1.24 -33.57
N GLY A 247 -22.42 0.65 -33.54
CA GLY A 247 -21.85 -0.13 -34.62
C GLY A 247 -21.18 -1.40 -34.12
N VAL A 248 -21.23 -2.49 -34.89
CA VAL A 248 -20.54 -3.74 -34.57
C VAL A 248 -20.24 -4.56 -35.83
N SER A 249 -19.20 -5.38 -35.80
CA SER A 249 -18.81 -6.26 -36.89
C SER A 249 -19.05 -7.73 -36.56
N THR A 250 -19.40 -8.49 -37.59
CA THR A 250 -19.56 -9.95 -37.55
C THR A 250 -18.70 -10.59 -38.64
N GLU A 251 -18.58 -11.91 -38.63
CA GLU A 251 -17.87 -12.66 -39.69
C GLU A 251 -18.37 -12.35 -41.12
N ARG A 252 -19.60 -11.81 -41.27
CA ARG A 252 -20.19 -11.49 -42.60
C ARG A 252 -20.26 -10.02 -43.00
N ALA A 253 -20.44 -9.11 -42.05
CA ALA A 253 -20.76 -7.71 -42.34
C ALA A 253 -20.59 -6.80 -41.13
N ASN A 254 -20.69 -5.49 -41.39
CA ASN A 254 -20.72 -4.44 -40.39
C ASN A 254 -22.16 -3.95 -40.23
N TRP A 255 -22.59 -3.82 -38.99
CA TRP A 255 -23.96 -3.53 -38.59
C TRP A 255 -23.99 -2.23 -37.80
N VAL A 256 -25.08 -1.50 -37.94
CA VAL A 256 -25.37 -0.30 -37.13
C VAL A 256 -26.75 -0.40 -36.52
N TYR A 257 -26.88 0.08 -35.29
CA TYR A 257 -28.17 0.24 -34.64
C TYR A 257 -28.76 1.59 -35.02
N ILE A 258 -30.02 1.57 -35.46
CA ILE A 258 -30.75 2.75 -35.90
C ILE A 258 -32.00 2.98 -35.06
N ASP A 259 -32.39 4.25 -34.95
CA ASP A 259 -33.68 4.70 -34.43
C ASP A 259 -34.28 5.71 -35.44
N SER A 260 -35.50 5.48 -35.90
CA SER A 260 -36.19 6.47 -36.74
C SER A 260 -36.52 7.72 -35.94
N LEU A 261 -36.49 8.90 -36.58
CA LEU A 261 -36.72 10.18 -35.88
C LEU A 261 -38.15 10.32 -35.33
N ASP A 262 -39.09 9.53 -35.83
CA ASP A 262 -40.46 9.42 -35.32
C ASP A 262 -40.63 8.33 -34.24
N GLY A 263 -39.56 7.61 -33.90
CA GLY A 263 -39.53 6.57 -32.87
C GLY A 263 -40.23 5.26 -33.24
N LYS A 264 -40.71 5.11 -34.47
CA LYS A 264 -41.53 3.96 -34.89
C LYS A 264 -40.73 2.72 -35.28
N VAL A 265 -39.46 2.87 -35.64
CA VAL A 265 -38.62 1.76 -36.12
C VAL A 265 -37.24 1.86 -35.50
N SER A 266 -36.79 0.78 -34.87
CA SER A 266 -35.42 0.65 -34.38
C SER A 266 -34.90 -0.77 -34.55
N GLY A 267 -33.57 -0.92 -34.57
CA GLY A 267 -32.90 -2.21 -34.67
C GLY A 267 -31.58 -2.16 -35.43
N TRP A 268 -30.98 -3.32 -35.64
CA TRP A 268 -29.73 -3.49 -36.36
C TRP A 268 -29.96 -3.64 -37.86
N ILE A 269 -29.17 -2.92 -38.66
CA ILE A 269 -29.16 -2.98 -40.11
C ILE A 269 -27.72 -3.04 -40.60
N ASP A 270 -27.49 -3.65 -41.76
CA ASP A 270 -26.19 -3.55 -42.44
C ASP A 270 -25.87 -2.08 -42.70
N THR A 271 -24.63 -1.66 -42.39
CA THR A 271 -24.13 -0.30 -42.66
C THR A 271 -24.41 0.21 -44.08
N LYS A 272 -24.45 -0.68 -45.09
CA LYS A 272 -24.77 -0.34 -46.48
C LYS A 272 -26.22 0.14 -46.69
N GLY A 273 -27.11 -0.17 -45.75
CA GLY A 273 -28.49 0.30 -45.73
C GLY A 273 -28.66 1.74 -45.24
N VAL A 274 -27.59 2.39 -44.78
CA VAL A 274 -27.65 3.72 -44.16
C VAL A 274 -26.67 4.68 -44.84
N GLN A 275 -27.20 5.69 -45.53
CA GLN A 275 -26.41 6.78 -46.09
C GLN A 275 -26.30 7.91 -45.07
N LYS A 276 -25.09 8.28 -44.64
CA LYS A 276 -24.88 9.41 -43.71
C LYS A 276 -25.41 10.74 -44.29
N VAL A 277 -26.23 11.47 -43.54
CA VAL A 277 -26.84 12.74 -43.94
C VAL A 277 -26.90 13.74 -42.78
N GLY A 278 -26.85 15.03 -43.11
CA GLY A 278 -27.02 16.12 -42.14
C GLY A 278 -25.94 16.18 -41.05
N ASP A 279 -26.17 17.08 -40.10
CA ASP A 279 -25.35 17.24 -38.90
C ASP A 279 -26.00 16.57 -37.69
N ALA A 280 -25.19 16.09 -36.75
CA ALA A 280 -25.66 15.44 -35.54
C ALA A 280 -25.39 16.29 -34.29
N TYR A 281 -26.25 16.18 -33.27
CA TYR A 281 -26.02 16.82 -31.98
C TYR A 281 -24.85 16.14 -31.26
N THR A 282 -23.87 16.91 -30.85
CA THR A 282 -22.68 16.44 -30.10
C THR A 282 -22.73 16.80 -28.62
N SER A 283 -23.73 17.59 -28.21
CA SER A 283 -24.04 17.87 -26.80
C SER A 283 -25.55 17.81 -26.55
N ALA A 284 -25.94 17.67 -25.29
CA ALA A 284 -27.29 18.00 -24.85
C ALA A 284 -27.56 19.51 -24.99
N PHE A 285 -28.84 19.90 -24.98
CA PHE A 285 -29.22 21.30 -24.86
C PHE A 285 -28.83 21.81 -23.48
N LYS A 286 -28.11 22.95 -23.46
CA LYS A 286 -27.71 23.63 -22.24
C LYS A 286 -28.58 24.89 -22.09
N ASP A 287 -29.38 24.93 -21.04
CA ASP A 287 -30.10 26.15 -20.67
C ASP A 287 -29.12 27.19 -20.14
N VAL A 288 -29.24 28.41 -20.65
CA VAL A 288 -28.36 29.54 -20.34
C VAL A 288 -29.21 30.81 -20.19
N ASN A 289 -28.67 31.85 -19.58
CA ASN A 289 -29.35 33.12 -19.50
C ASN A 289 -28.32 34.25 -19.56
N TYR A 290 -28.08 34.77 -20.75
CA TYR A 290 -27.17 35.90 -20.94
C TYR A 290 -27.52 36.71 -22.18
N THR A 291 -27.01 37.93 -22.24
CA THR A 291 -27.16 38.81 -23.40
C THR A 291 -25.95 38.74 -24.32
N ALA A 292 -26.20 38.79 -25.62
CA ALA A 292 -25.16 38.87 -26.64
C ALA A 292 -25.53 39.86 -27.72
N HIS A 293 -24.55 40.33 -28.50
CA HIS A 293 -24.83 41.13 -29.69
C HIS A 293 -24.59 40.32 -30.97
N LEU A 294 -25.40 40.59 -31.98
CA LEU A 294 -25.08 40.11 -33.32
C LEU A 294 -23.82 40.80 -33.84
N LYS A 295 -22.82 40.02 -34.23
CA LYS A 295 -21.52 40.53 -34.70
C LYS A 295 -21.65 41.18 -36.09
N ASP A 296 -21.96 40.36 -37.09
CA ASP A 296 -21.91 40.77 -38.51
C ASP A 296 -23.22 40.45 -39.27
N GLY A 297 -24.11 39.63 -38.69
CA GLY A 297 -25.36 39.22 -39.33
C GLY A 297 -25.20 38.24 -40.51
N ASP A 298 -24.00 37.69 -40.70
CA ASP A 298 -23.67 36.75 -41.79
C ASP A 298 -24.22 35.33 -41.60
N ASN A 299 -24.98 35.09 -40.53
CA ASN A 299 -25.60 33.80 -40.23
C ASN A 299 -27.10 33.85 -40.48
N THR A 300 -27.68 32.70 -40.82
CA THR A 300 -29.13 32.51 -40.85
C THR A 300 -29.70 32.46 -39.43
N LEU A 301 -30.99 32.72 -39.31
CA LEU A 301 -31.78 32.34 -38.14
C LEU A 301 -32.66 31.17 -38.54
N ASP A 302 -32.57 30.06 -37.81
CA ASP A 302 -33.17 28.79 -38.19
C ASP A 302 -34.08 28.22 -37.09
N SER A 303 -35.03 27.35 -37.44
CA SER A 303 -35.95 26.71 -36.49
C SER A 303 -35.28 25.64 -35.62
N LYS A 304 -34.16 25.10 -36.12
CA LYS A 304 -33.24 24.18 -35.45
C LYS A 304 -31.82 24.59 -35.85
N PRO A 305 -30.77 24.14 -35.16
CA PRO A 305 -29.41 24.26 -35.65
C PRO A 305 -29.29 23.88 -37.14
N TRP A 306 -28.68 24.74 -37.94
CA TRP A 306 -28.60 24.55 -39.39
C TRP A 306 -27.90 23.24 -39.74
N GLY A 307 -28.48 22.47 -40.65
CA GLY A 307 -27.96 21.16 -41.06
C GLY A 307 -28.50 19.96 -40.28
N ILE A 308 -29.14 20.17 -39.12
CA ILE A 308 -29.89 19.11 -38.43
C ILE A 308 -31.11 18.71 -39.29
N PRO A 309 -31.39 17.41 -39.49
CA PRO A 309 -32.58 16.96 -40.22
C PRO A 309 -33.89 17.66 -39.77
N GLY A 310 -34.58 18.27 -40.74
CA GLY A 310 -35.84 19.01 -40.52
C GLY A 310 -35.69 20.46 -40.03
N TYR A 311 -34.49 21.06 -40.10
CA TYR A 311 -34.34 22.51 -39.90
C TYR A 311 -35.03 23.31 -41.01
N GLN A 312 -35.48 24.52 -40.68
CA GLN A 312 -36.03 25.49 -41.63
C GLN A 312 -35.40 26.87 -41.38
N THR A 313 -35.01 27.57 -42.44
CA THR A 313 -34.48 28.94 -42.32
C THR A 313 -35.61 29.94 -42.13
N LEU A 314 -35.65 30.55 -40.94
CA LEU A 314 -36.62 31.58 -40.54
C LEU A 314 -36.24 32.96 -41.07
N ARG A 315 -34.93 33.28 -41.11
CA ARG A 315 -34.39 34.49 -41.72
C ARG A 315 -33.11 34.17 -42.49
N SER A 316 -33.03 34.69 -43.71
CA SER A 316 -31.84 34.56 -44.54
C SER A 316 -30.70 35.43 -44.00
N ARG A 317 -29.46 35.15 -44.45
CA ARG A 317 -28.29 35.98 -44.11
C ARG A 317 -28.50 37.45 -44.46
N ALA A 318 -29.12 37.75 -45.60
CA ALA A 318 -29.41 39.12 -46.01
C ALA A 318 -30.36 39.85 -45.04
N GLN A 319 -31.37 39.13 -44.52
CA GLN A 319 -32.30 39.67 -43.51
C GLN A 319 -31.64 39.80 -42.13
N MET A 320 -30.69 38.93 -41.78
CA MET A 320 -29.97 39.01 -40.51
C MET A 320 -28.92 40.12 -40.49
N LYS A 321 -28.34 40.49 -41.65
CA LYS A 321 -27.43 41.64 -41.79
C LYS A 321 -28.05 42.97 -41.34
N THR A 322 -29.34 43.18 -41.58
CA THR A 322 -30.02 44.42 -41.13
C THR A 322 -30.19 44.50 -39.62
N ARG A 323 -29.92 43.41 -38.89
CA ARG A 323 -29.97 43.30 -37.42
C ARG A 323 -28.58 43.30 -36.77
N ARG A 324 -27.54 43.66 -37.52
CA ARG A 324 -26.17 43.74 -37.00
C ARG A 324 -26.09 44.68 -35.78
N GLY A 325 -25.38 44.24 -34.74
CA GLY A 325 -25.18 45.01 -33.52
C GLY A 325 -26.35 45.01 -32.54
N GLN A 326 -27.51 44.45 -32.90
CA GLN A 326 -28.63 44.31 -31.96
C GLN A 326 -28.29 43.34 -30.84
N THR A 327 -28.77 43.66 -29.64
CA THR A 327 -28.72 42.79 -28.47
C THR A 327 -29.82 41.75 -28.54
N VAL A 328 -29.47 40.51 -28.20
CA VAL A 328 -30.38 39.37 -28.09
C VAL A 328 -30.23 38.69 -26.74
N GLN A 329 -31.32 38.10 -26.26
CA GLN A 329 -31.30 37.19 -25.11
C GLN A 329 -30.97 35.78 -25.60
N VAL A 330 -29.99 35.14 -24.99
CA VAL A 330 -29.64 33.74 -25.26
C VAL A 330 -30.21 32.88 -24.14
N SER A 331 -31.02 31.88 -24.52
CA SER A 331 -31.69 31.00 -23.56
C SER A 331 -31.23 29.54 -23.63
N GLN A 332 -30.69 29.10 -24.76
CA GLN A 332 -30.16 27.73 -24.91
C GLN A 332 -28.92 27.72 -25.80
N GLU A 333 -28.01 26.78 -25.54
CA GLU A 333 -26.89 26.43 -26.41
C GLU A 333 -26.86 24.93 -26.72
N VAL A 334 -26.41 24.56 -27.91
CA VAL A 334 -26.17 23.15 -28.28
C VAL A 334 -25.06 23.03 -29.32
N SER A 335 -24.27 21.97 -29.23
CA SER A 335 -23.22 21.66 -30.21
C SER A 335 -23.71 20.63 -31.22
N THR A 336 -23.24 20.79 -32.46
CA THR A 336 -23.44 19.83 -33.55
C THR A 336 -22.09 19.41 -34.13
N THR A 337 -22.09 18.45 -35.05
CA THR A 337 -20.91 18.09 -35.84
C THR A 337 -20.32 19.26 -36.64
N ARG A 338 -21.10 20.32 -36.87
CA ARG A 338 -20.68 21.50 -37.65
C ARG A 338 -20.23 22.67 -36.80
N ALA A 339 -21.05 23.06 -35.83
CA ALA A 339 -20.89 24.31 -35.10
C ALA A 339 -21.57 24.25 -33.72
N ASN A 340 -21.31 25.29 -32.93
CA ASN A 340 -22.04 25.58 -31.70
C ASN A 340 -23.17 26.55 -32.01
N TRP A 341 -24.35 26.27 -31.51
CA TRP A 341 -25.57 27.00 -31.81
C TRP A 341 -26.13 27.64 -30.55
N ALA A 342 -26.72 28.81 -30.70
CA ALA A 342 -27.38 29.55 -29.63
C ALA A 342 -28.83 29.85 -30.03
N TYR A 343 -29.78 29.59 -29.13
CA TYR A 343 -31.16 29.98 -29.30
C TYR A 343 -31.37 31.41 -28.77
N VAL A 344 -31.65 32.31 -29.69
CA VAL A 344 -31.71 33.75 -29.43
C VAL A 344 -33.12 34.28 -29.50
N THR A 345 -33.43 35.26 -28.66
CA THR A 345 -34.67 36.05 -28.71
C THR A 345 -34.31 37.52 -28.85
N PHE A 346 -34.81 38.15 -29.92
CA PHE A 346 -34.69 39.57 -30.19
C PHE A 346 -35.71 40.36 -29.36
N GLN A 347 -35.48 41.67 -29.20
CA GLN A 347 -36.40 42.56 -28.47
C GLN A 347 -37.82 42.62 -29.08
N ASP A 348 -37.94 42.41 -30.40
CA ASP A 348 -39.23 42.36 -31.11
C ASP A 348 -39.90 40.97 -31.06
N GLY A 349 -39.36 40.03 -30.29
CA GLY A 349 -39.92 38.68 -30.10
C GLY A 349 -39.52 37.68 -31.18
N LEU A 350 -38.79 38.07 -32.22
CA LEU A 350 -38.23 37.13 -33.18
C LEU A 350 -37.27 36.17 -32.45
N LYS A 351 -37.39 34.86 -32.72
CA LYS A 351 -36.58 33.84 -32.05
C LYS A 351 -36.16 32.72 -32.99
N GLY A 352 -35.03 32.09 -32.69
CA GLY A 352 -34.49 30.97 -33.47
C GLY A 352 -33.05 30.63 -33.12
N TRP A 353 -32.52 29.61 -33.78
CA TRP A 353 -31.14 29.18 -33.65
C TRP A 353 -30.23 29.94 -34.60
N ILE A 354 -29.08 30.37 -34.10
CA ILE A 354 -28.01 31.01 -34.87
C ILE A 354 -26.68 30.38 -34.48
N ASP A 355 -25.72 30.38 -35.41
CA ASP A 355 -24.34 29.99 -35.09
C ASP A 355 -23.80 30.93 -33.99
N ARG A 356 -23.31 30.33 -32.90
CA ARG A 356 -22.73 31.04 -31.75
C ARG A 356 -21.55 31.92 -32.16
N ALA A 357 -20.79 31.56 -33.19
CA ALA A 357 -19.71 32.40 -33.71
C ALA A 357 -20.20 33.73 -34.31
N GLY A 358 -21.49 33.81 -34.65
CA GLY A 358 -22.18 35.04 -35.05
C GLY A 358 -22.51 36.00 -33.90
N LEU A 359 -22.31 35.56 -32.66
CA LEU A 359 -22.57 36.33 -31.46
C LEU A 359 -21.26 36.81 -30.84
N LYS A 360 -21.22 38.06 -30.42
CA LYS A 360 -20.16 38.59 -29.56
C LYS A 360 -20.70 38.76 -28.14
N PRO A 361 -19.91 38.42 -27.10
CA PRO A 361 -20.24 38.80 -25.74
C PRO A 361 -20.44 40.31 -25.68
N GLY A 362 -21.47 40.74 -24.96
CA GLY A 362 -21.63 42.14 -24.66
C GLY A 362 -23.03 42.45 -24.19
N ALA A 363 -23.09 43.16 -23.08
CA ALA A 363 -24.24 43.99 -22.80
C ALA A 363 -24.18 45.23 -23.69
N GLY A 364 -25.30 45.90 -23.87
CA GLY A 364 -25.27 47.29 -24.29
C GLY A 364 -24.48 48.16 -23.30
N SER A 365 -24.47 49.47 -23.56
CA SER A 365 -24.22 50.45 -22.50
C SER A 365 -25.01 50.07 -21.24
N LYS A 366 -24.42 50.27 -20.05
CA LYS A 366 -25.09 50.06 -18.76
C LYS A 366 -26.56 50.48 -18.87
N ARG A 367 -27.50 49.64 -18.41
CA ARG A 367 -28.90 50.06 -18.32
C ARG A 367 -28.92 51.39 -17.58
N ALA A 368 -29.80 52.31 -17.98
CA ALA A 368 -29.83 53.69 -17.46
C ALA A 368 -29.95 53.78 -15.92
N ASN A 369 -30.32 52.68 -15.26
CA ASN A 369 -30.45 52.51 -13.82
C ASN A 369 -29.20 51.91 -13.12
N GLY A 370 -28.08 51.72 -13.81
CA GLY A 370 -26.82 51.23 -13.22
C GLY A 370 -26.75 49.72 -12.96
N ILE A 371 -27.74 48.96 -13.43
CA ILE A 371 -27.82 47.50 -13.29
C ILE A 371 -26.90 46.80 -14.31
N ASP A 372 -26.21 45.76 -13.86
CA ASP A 372 -25.39 44.89 -14.70
C ASP A 372 -26.17 43.67 -15.20
N ASP A 373 -25.80 43.16 -16.37
CA ASP A 373 -26.36 41.97 -17.02
C ASP A 373 -25.24 40.93 -17.25
N TYR A 374 -25.61 39.64 -17.23
CA TYR A 374 -24.72 38.56 -17.68
C TYR A 374 -24.47 38.68 -19.19
N THR A 375 -23.20 38.61 -19.58
CA THR A 375 -22.73 38.71 -20.98
C THR A 375 -22.14 37.40 -21.50
N SER A 376 -22.06 36.40 -20.62
CA SER A 376 -21.74 35.01 -20.95
C SER A 376 -22.55 34.07 -20.05
N ALA A 377 -22.73 32.83 -20.51
CA ALA A 377 -23.29 31.78 -19.68
C ALA A 377 -22.31 31.42 -18.54
N HIS A 378 -22.85 30.92 -17.43
CA HIS A 378 -22.05 30.29 -16.39
C HIS A 378 -21.26 29.13 -17.00
N LYS A 379 -19.96 29.16 -16.74
CA LYS A 379 -19.00 28.16 -17.20
C LYS A 379 -18.44 27.43 -16.00
N ASP A 380 -18.80 26.16 -15.87
CA ASP A 380 -18.19 25.30 -14.86
C ASP A 380 -16.71 25.12 -15.19
N VAL A 381 -15.88 25.35 -14.18
CA VAL A 381 -14.43 25.20 -14.27
C VAL A 381 -13.95 24.46 -13.04
N LYS A 382 -12.76 23.86 -13.14
CA LYS A 382 -12.12 23.25 -11.99
C LYS A 382 -10.65 23.60 -12.03
N TYR A 383 -10.28 24.65 -11.32
CA TYR A 383 -8.89 25.00 -11.12
C TYR A 383 -8.70 25.71 -9.79
N VAL A 384 -7.44 25.91 -9.42
CA VAL A 384 -7.05 26.68 -8.24
C VAL A 384 -6.47 28.01 -8.68
N ALA A 385 -6.83 29.07 -7.99
CA ALA A 385 -6.25 30.39 -8.18
C ALA A 385 -5.54 30.84 -6.90
N THR A 386 -4.58 31.74 -7.03
CA THR A 386 -4.04 32.49 -5.89
C THR A 386 -4.66 33.88 -5.90
N ILE A 387 -5.15 34.36 -4.76
CA ILE A 387 -5.57 35.76 -4.58
C ILE A 387 -4.31 36.63 -4.56
N VAL A 388 -4.03 37.34 -5.64
CA VAL A 388 -2.85 38.21 -5.77
C VAL A 388 -3.14 39.66 -5.45
N ASP A 389 -4.40 40.06 -5.59
CA ASP A 389 -4.91 41.36 -5.20
C ASP A 389 -6.22 41.15 -4.44
N GLY A 390 -6.18 41.40 -3.13
CA GLY A 390 -7.32 41.24 -2.22
C GLY A 390 -8.22 42.47 -2.13
N ASP A 391 -7.98 43.53 -2.90
CA ASP A 391 -8.80 44.74 -2.89
C ASP A 391 -10.10 44.59 -3.71
N HIS A 392 -10.81 43.49 -3.51
CA HIS A 392 -12.12 43.21 -4.12
C HIS A 392 -13.05 42.62 -3.06
N THR A 393 -14.36 42.74 -3.26
CA THR A 393 -15.36 42.10 -2.40
C THR A 393 -15.56 40.65 -2.79
N LEU A 394 -16.00 39.84 -1.84
CA LEU A 394 -16.58 38.53 -2.10
C LEU A 394 -18.10 38.65 -1.98
N ASP A 395 -18.86 38.32 -3.02
CA ASP A 395 -20.29 38.60 -3.11
C ASP A 395 -21.13 37.33 -3.41
N THR A 396 -22.43 37.33 -3.08
CA THR A 396 -23.34 36.19 -3.33
C THR A 396 -23.63 35.97 -4.81
N LEU A 397 -23.55 37.04 -5.60
CA LEU A 397 -23.63 37.10 -7.06
C LEU A 397 -22.52 38.03 -7.56
N PRO A 398 -22.13 37.99 -8.84
CA PRO A 398 -21.24 39.00 -9.41
C PRO A 398 -21.69 40.43 -9.06
N TRP A 399 -20.76 41.26 -8.58
CA TRP A 399 -21.08 42.59 -8.08
C TRP A 399 -21.80 43.43 -9.15
N GLY A 400 -22.97 43.98 -8.79
CA GLY A 400 -23.83 44.78 -9.65
C GLY A 400 -24.96 44.03 -10.37
N ILE A 401 -24.99 42.69 -10.30
CA ILE A 401 -26.14 41.88 -10.73
C ILE A 401 -27.30 42.05 -9.73
N PRO A 402 -28.56 42.22 -10.15
CA PRO A 402 -29.69 42.36 -9.24
C PRO A 402 -29.76 41.24 -8.19
N GLY A 403 -29.84 41.63 -6.91
CA GLY A 403 -29.90 40.70 -5.78
C GLY A 403 -28.55 40.28 -5.19
N TYR A 404 -27.42 40.82 -5.65
CA TYR A 404 -26.13 40.56 -5.00
C TYR A 404 -26.08 41.14 -3.57
N ALA A 405 -25.35 40.45 -2.69
CA ALA A 405 -25.00 40.92 -1.35
C ALA A 405 -23.53 40.61 -1.05
N THR A 406 -22.86 41.48 -0.30
CA THR A 406 -21.44 41.30 0.05
C THR A 406 -21.29 40.34 1.22
N ILE A 407 -20.52 39.27 1.00
CA ILE A 407 -20.16 38.22 1.97
C ILE A 407 -18.93 38.63 2.77
N ALA A 408 -17.90 39.15 2.10
CA ALA A 408 -16.67 39.63 2.72
C ALA A 408 -16.24 40.96 2.13
N SER A 409 -15.86 41.90 3.01
CA SER A 409 -15.41 43.23 2.63
C SER A 409 -14.02 43.19 1.97
N ARG A 410 -13.61 44.26 1.30
CA ARG A 410 -12.23 44.42 0.78
C ARG A 410 -11.18 44.28 1.87
N SER A 411 -11.45 44.82 3.07
CA SER A 411 -10.56 44.70 4.22
C SER A 411 -10.39 43.25 4.70
N ASP A 412 -11.43 42.42 4.56
CA ASP A 412 -11.35 41.00 4.92
C ASP A 412 -10.64 40.20 3.83
N MET A 413 -10.96 40.46 2.56
CA MET A 413 -10.31 39.80 1.42
C MET A 413 -8.82 40.11 1.32
N LYS A 414 -8.37 41.29 1.77
CA LYS A 414 -6.93 41.60 1.92
C LYS A 414 -6.19 40.65 2.86
N LYS A 415 -6.86 40.11 3.89
CA LYS A 415 -6.27 39.13 4.82
C LYS A 415 -6.04 37.78 4.14
N HIS A 416 -6.77 37.49 3.07
CA HIS A 416 -6.65 36.28 2.26
C HIS A 416 -5.67 36.43 1.08
N GLN A 417 -4.95 37.57 0.97
CA GLN A 417 -3.97 37.76 -0.11
C GLN A 417 -2.81 36.76 0.02
N GLY A 418 -2.48 36.11 -1.09
CA GLY A 418 -1.53 35.01 -1.17
C GLY A 418 -2.15 33.62 -0.96
N GLU A 419 -3.39 33.53 -0.49
CA GLU A 419 -4.09 32.25 -0.33
C GLU A 419 -4.49 31.65 -1.67
N ARG A 420 -4.54 30.31 -1.71
CA ARG A 420 -5.06 29.55 -2.86
C ARG A 420 -6.51 29.19 -2.62
N VAL A 421 -7.34 29.47 -3.63
CA VAL A 421 -8.79 29.23 -3.61
C VAL A 421 -9.17 28.28 -4.73
N GLN A 422 -10.19 27.46 -4.49
CA GLN A 422 -10.80 26.66 -5.56
C GLN A 422 -11.71 27.56 -6.37
N VAL A 423 -11.68 27.42 -7.71
CA VAL A 423 -12.60 28.10 -8.62
C VAL A 423 -13.48 27.05 -9.28
N SER A 424 -14.79 27.18 -9.10
CA SER A 424 -15.79 26.22 -9.59
C SER A 424 -16.60 26.75 -10.77
N GLN A 425 -16.74 28.07 -10.90
CA GLN A 425 -17.46 28.70 -12.02
C GLN A 425 -16.82 30.01 -12.45
N GLU A 426 -16.95 30.34 -13.72
CA GLU A 426 -16.64 31.65 -14.30
C GLU A 426 -17.86 32.22 -15.02
N VAL A 427 -18.03 33.53 -14.95
CA VAL A 427 -19.03 34.25 -15.74
C VAL A 427 -18.55 35.66 -16.04
N SER A 428 -19.06 36.26 -17.12
CA SER A 428 -18.78 37.65 -17.48
C SER A 428 -20.05 38.47 -17.32
N THR A 429 -19.89 39.69 -16.81
CA THR A 429 -20.92 40.72 -16.86
C THR A 429 -20.46 41.85 -17.77
N ASN A 430 -21.27 42.88 -17.92
CA ASN A 430 -20.87 44.12 -18.59
C ASN A 430 -19.82 44.93 -17.81
N ARG A 431 -19.52 44.54 -16.57
CA ARG A 431 -18.55 45.20 -15.70
C ARG A 431 -17.20 44.51 -15.67
N ALA A 432 -17.20 43.21 -15.41
CA ALA A 432 -15.97 42.45 -15.15
C ALA A 432 -16.18 40.95 -15.44
N ASN A 433 -15.10 40.19 -15.29
CA ASN A 433 -15.14 38.74 -15.29
C ASN A 433 -15.05 38.25 -13.85
N TRP A 434 -15.93 37.32 -13.48
CA TRP A 434 -16.13 36.87 -12.12
C TRP A 434 -15.84 35.38 -12.02
N ALA A 435 -15.23 35.00 -10.91
CA ALA A 435 -14.98 33.61 -10.54
C ALA A 435 -15.72 33.30 -9.23
N LEU A 436 -16.45 32.20 -9.19
CA LEU A 436 -16.98 31.64 -7.95
C LEU A 436 -15.83 30.92 -7.24
N ILE A 437 -15.35 31.51 -6.16
CA ILE A 437 -14.22 31.00 -5.39
C ILE A 437 -14.68 30.39 -4.07
N THR A 438 -13.95 29.41 -3.57
CA THR A 438 -14.08 28.87 -2.21
C THR A 438 -12.79 29.09 -1.43
N LEU A 439 -12.90 29.84 -0.32
CA LEU A 439 -11.82 30.12 0.62
C LEU A 439 -11.46 28.87 1.44
N PRO A 440 -10.26 28.80 2.05
CA PRO A 440 -9.83 27.67 2.87
C PRO A 440 -10.75 27.39 4.07
N ASN A 441 -11.43 28.41 4.58
CA ASN A 441 -12.42 28.28 5.66
C ASN A 441 -13.79 27.76 5.19
N GLY A 442 -13.94 27.45 3.90
CA GLY A 442 -15.18 26.93 3.29
C GLY A 442 -16.14 28.00 2.75
N THR A 443 -15.91 29.28 3.04
CA THR A 443 -16.75 30.36 2.54
C THR A 443 -16.65 30.46 1.01
N SER A 444 -17.78 30.55 0.32
CA SER A 444 -17.82 30.64 -1.15
C SER A 444 -18.56 31.88 -1.62
N GLY A 445 -18.06 32.50 -2.70
CA GLY A 445 -18.69 33.68 -3.31
C GLY A 445 -18.01 34.11 -4.61
N TRP A 446 -18.63 35.04 -5.32
CA TRP A 446 -18.12 35.61 -6.56
C TRP A 446 -17.07 36.68 -6.27
N PHE A 447 -15.96 36.59 -6.97
CA PHE A 447 -14.80 37.46 -6.83
C PHE A 447 -14.29 37.90 -8.21
N ASP A 448 -13.77 39.13 -8.33
CA ASP A 448 -13.24 39.62 -9.61
C ASP A 448 -11.99 38.80 -10.01
N ILE A 449 -12.00 38.24 -11.21
CA ILE A 449 -10.89 37.42 -11.75
C ILE A 449 -9.59 38.21 -11.81
N LYS A 450 -9.62 39.54 -11.92
CA LYS A 450 -8.41 40.38 -11.91
C LYS A 450 -7.62 40.25 -10.60
N GLY A 451 -8.30 39.95 -9.49
CA GLY A 451 -7.65 39.69 -8.21
C GLY A 451 -6.99 38.30 -8.10
N LEU A 452 -7.11 37.47 -9.15
CA LEU A 452 -6.70 36.07 -9.16
C LEU A 452 -5.58 35.81 -10.18
N THR A 453 -4.59 34.99 -9.78
CA THR A 453 -3.66 34.36 -10.72
C THR A 453 -3.93 32.86 -10.78
N ARG A 454 -4.24 32.37 -11.99
CA ARG A 454 -4.57 30.96 -12.22
C ARG A 454 -3.36 30.05 -11.97
N GLY A 455 -3.50 29.11 -11.05
CA GLY A 455 -2.53 28.05 -10.79
C GLY A 455 -2.95 26.70 -11.40
N LYS A 456 -1.99 25.79 -11.58
CA LYS A 456 -2.29 24.37 -11.84
C LYS A 456 -2.84 23.72 -10.56
N VAL A 457 -3.81 22.81 -10.71
CA VAL A 457 -4.31 21.97 -9.61
C VAL A 457 -3.20 21.02 -9.20
N ASP A 458 -2.95 20.90 -7.90
CA ASP A 458 -1.98 19.92 -7.43
C ASP A 458 -2.57 18.52 -7.55
N SER A 459 -1.76 17.58 -8.04
CA SER A 459 -2.18 16.20 -8.31
C SER A 459 -1.05 15.22 -7.99
N TYR A 460 -1.41 13.99 -7.68
CA TYR A 460 -0.47 12.90 -7.44
C TYR A 460 0.30 12.57 -8.72
N THR A 461 1.63 12.55 -8.61
CA THR A 461 2.55 12.15 -9.69
C THR A 461 3.16 10.78 -9.45
N SER A 462 2.94 10.19 -8.27
CA SER A 462 3.30 8.81 -7.96
C SER A 462 2.19 8.13 -7.13
N PRO A 463 2.09 6.79 -7.17
CA PRO A 463 1.23 6.05 -6.25
C PRO A 463 1.74 6.16 -4.82
N GLN A 464 0.84 6.08 -3.84
CA GLN A 464 1.23 6.04 -2.43
C GLN A 464 2.09 4.82 -2.14
N LYS A 465 3.27 5.06 -1.56
CA LYS A 465 4.25 4.05 -1.19
C LYS A 465 4.22 3.80 0.30
N SER A 466 3.90 2.58 0.72
CA SER A 466 4.02 2.17 2.13
C SER A 466 5.49 2.13 2.54
N VAL A 467 5.81 2.75 3.66
CA VAL A 467 7.16 2.77 4.25
C VAL A 467 7.06 2.56 5.77
N ASN A 468 8.18 2.29 6.43
CA ASN A 468 8.22 2.21 7.89
C ASN A 468 9.63 2.56 8.37
N TYR A 469 9.85 3.83 8.67
CA TYR A 469 11.12 4.35 9.19
C TYR A 469 10.89 5.56 10.09
N THR A 470 11.91 5.99 10.83
CA THR A 470 11.87 7.24 11.61
C THR A 470 12.61 8.38 10.91
N ALA A 471 12.08 9.59 11.02
CA ALA A 471 12.71 10.81 10.54
C ALA A 471 12.79 11.84 11.66
N THR A 472 13.69 12.81 11.53
CA THR A 472 13.69 14.01 12.38
C THR A 472 13.06 15.16 11.61
N ILE A 473 12.16 15.92 12.24
CA ILE A 473 11.67 17.19 11.68
C ILE A 473 12.83 18.20 11.76
N SER A 474 13.54 18.38 10.67
CA SER A 474 14.67 19.31 10.58
C SER A 474 14.24 20.75 10.31
N ASN A 475 13.03 20.92 9.76
CA ASN A 475 12.41 22.23 9.55
C ASN A 475 10.90 22.14 9.78
N GLY A 476 10.42 22.65 10.92
CA GLY A 476 8.99 22.68 11.25
C GLY A 476 8.17 23.77 10.55
N ASN A 477 8.73 24.53 9.59
CA ASN A 477 8.03 25.62 8.90
C ASN A 477 7.07 25.12 7.79
N HIS A 478 6.41 24.00 8.01
CA HIS A 478 5.42 23.39 7.11
C HIS A 478 4.16 23.04 7.91
N THR A 479 3.02 22.88 7.24
CA THR A 479 1.78 22.42 7.88
C THR A 479 1.74 20.90 7.97
N LEU A 480 0.92 20.38 8.88
CA LEU A 480 0.50 18.98 8.90
C LEU A 480 -0.93 18.92 8.40
N ASP A 481 -1.21 18.13 7.36
CA ASP A 481 -2.47 18.17 6.63
C ASP A 481 -3.12 16.78 6.47
N THR A 482 -4.45 16.72 6.25
CA THR A 482 -5.19 15.46 6.06
C THR A 482 -4.86 14.76 4.74
N LEU A 483 -4.41 15.52 3.74
CA LEU A 483 -3.89 15.10 2.44
C LEU A 483 -2.63 15.93 2.16
N PRO A 484 -1.75 15.52 1.22
CA PRO A 484 -0.66 16.38 0.76
C PRO A 484 -1.15 17.81 0.46
N TRP A 485 -0.45 18.81 0.99
CA TRP A 485 -0.93 20.20 0.92
C TRP A 485 -1.14 20.64 -0.53
N GLY A 486 -2.33 21.16 -0.82
CA GLY A 486 -2.75 21.59 -2.15
C GLY A 486 -3.55 20.56 -2.95
N ILE A 487 -3.56 19.28 -2.57
CA ILE A 487 -4.46 18.27 -3.15
C ILE A 487 -5.91 18.63 -2.83
N PRO A 488 -6.85 18.63 -3.80
CA PRO A 488 -8.25 18.93 -3.55
C PRO A 488 -8.83 18.15 -2.36
N GLY A 489 -9.41 18.87 -1.39
CA GLY A 489 -10.00 18.29 -0.19
C GLY A 489 -9.08 18.22 1.04
N TYR A 490 -7.82 18.68 0.94
CA TYR A 490 -6.95 18.76 2.11
C TYR A 490 -7.50 19.72 3.17
N LYS A 491 -7.26 19.40 4.45
CA LYS A 491 -7.51 20.28 5.60
C LYS A 491 -6.26 20.33 6.46
N THR A 492 -5.95 21.49 7.02
CA THR A 492 -4.81 21.63 7.93
C THR A 492 -5.17 21.12 9.32
N ILE A 493 -4.36 20.17 9.81
CA ILE A 493 -4.45 19.54 11.13
C ILE A 493 -3.64 20.37 12.14
N ALA A 494 -2.41 20.75 11.77
CA ALA A 494 -1.54 21.59 12.59
C ALA A 494 -0.91 22.70 11.75
N THR A 495 -0.91 23.91 12.28
CA THR A 495 -0.38 25.08 11.57
C THR A 495 1.15 25.05 11.54
N ARG A 496 1.77 25.91 10.70
CA ARG A 496 3.24 26.08 10.72
C ARG A 496 3.75 26.52 12.09
N SER A 497 2.97 27.34 12.81
CA SER A 497 3.33 27.79 14.17
C SER A 497 3.34 26.64 15.17
N ASP A 498 2.47 25.64 14.98
CA ASP A 498 2.44 24.43 15.80
C ASP A 498 3.58 23.49 15.44
N MET A 499 3.77 23.21 14.14
CA MET A 499 4.84 22.33 13.66
C MET A 499 6.25 22.85 13.95
N LYS A 500 6.45 24.17 14.03
CA LYS A 500 7.73 24.74 14.49
C LYS A 500 8.15 24.26 15.88
N LYS A 501 7.20 24.03 16.79
CA LYS A 501 7.45 23.52 18.15
C LYS A 501 8.00 22.09 18.14
N HIS A 502 7.74 21.35 17.06
CA HIS A 502 8.21 19.98 16.85
C HIS A 502 9.54 19.90 16.07
N THR A 503 10.21 21.03 15.82
CA THR A 503 11.53 21.01 15.17
C THR A 503 12.55 20.31 16.07
N GLY A 504 13.20 19.27 15.55
CA GLY A 504 14.11 18.39 16.29
C GLY A 504 13.45 17.09 16.76
N ASP A 505 12.12 16.99 16.74
CA ASP A 505 11.41 15.77 17.15
C ASP A 505 11.62 14.64 16.15
N GLN A 506 11.70 13.41 16.68
CA GLN A 506 11.65 12.19 15.89
C GLN A 506 10.20 11.77 15.64
N VAL A 507 9.88 11.44 14.40
CA VAL A 507 8.54 11.04 13.96
C VAL A 507 8.60 9.71 13.20
N LYS A 508 7.52 8.93 13.28
CA LYS A 508 7.36 7.72 12.46
C LYS A 508 6.80 8.11 11.10
N VAL A 509 7.38 7.57 10.03
CA VAL A 509 6.89 7.73 8.66
C VAL A 509 6.32 6.41 8.16
N SER A 510 5.05 6.43 7.75
CA SER A 510 4.31 5.22 7.33
C SER A 510 3.92 5.22 5.85
N SER A 511 3.95 6.36 5.18
CA SER A 511 3.67 6.46 3.74
C SER A 511 4.41 7.63 3.10
N GLU A 512 4.73 7.51 1.82
CA GLU A 512 5.26 8.59 0.99
C GLU A 512 4.47 8.69 -0.31
N VAL A 513 4.35 9.90 -0.85
CA VAL A 513 3.77 10.14 -2.18
C VAL A 513 4.38 11.40 -2.79
N SER A 514 4.40 11.48 -4.11
CA SER A 514 4.84 12.67 -4.85
C SER A 514 3.64 13.35 -5.49
N THR A 515 3.71 14.67 -5.54
CA THR A 515 2.78 15.52 -6.28
C THR A 515 3.55 16.32 -7.31
N ASN A 516 2.85 17.01 -8.20
CA ASN A 516 3.46 18.02 -9.07
C ASN A 516 4.03 19.25 -8.31
N ARG A 517 3.87 19.31 -6.97
CA ARG A 517 4.39 20.36 -6.10
C ARG A 517 5.64 19.94 -5.33
N ALA A 518 5.55 18.82 -4.63
CA ALA A 518 6.56 18.35 -3.69
C ALA A 518 6.39 16.85 -3.41
N ASP A 519 7.35 16.30 -2.67
CA ASP A 519 7.25 14.99 -2.04
C ASP A 519 6.68 15.13 -0.64
N TRP A 520 5.84 14.18 -0.25
CA TRP A 520 5.08 14.20 0.99
C TRP A 520 5.32 12.92 1.76
N ALA A 521 5.36 13.04 3.08
CA ALA A 521 5.49 11.94 4.01
C ALA A 521 4.33 11.96 5.00
N TYR A 522 3.68 10.82 5.20
CA TYR A 522 2.69 10.67 6.26
C TYR A 522 3.41 10.37 7.57
N ILE A 523 3.37 11.33 8.49
CA ILE A 523 4.09 11.28 9.76
C ILE A 523 3.13 11.09 10.93
N THR A 524 3.61 10.46 11.99
CA THR A 524 2.94 10.38 13.30
C THR A 524 3.85 11.00 14.36
N LEU A 525 3.34 12.03 15.05
CA LEU A 525 3.98 12.70 16.18
C LEU A 525 3.92 11.83 17.44
N SER A 526 4.68 12.21 18.47
CA SER A 526 4.75 11.48 19.75
C SER A 526 3.45 11.46 20.53
N ASP A 527 2.58 12.45 20.32
CA ASP A 527 1.23 12.54 20.91
C ASP A 527 0.17 11.75 20.13
N GLY A 528 0.56 11.08 19.03
CA GLY A 528 -0.33 10.31 18.16
C GLY A 528 -0.95 11.09 17.00
N THR A 529 -0.82 12.43 16.98
CA THR A 529 -1.30 13.26 15.87
C THR A 529 -0.60 12.84 14.58
N SER A 530 -1.38 12.60 13.52
CA SER A 530 -0.87 12.09 12.25
C SER A 530 -1.40 12.84 11.05
N GLY A 531 -0.57 12.99 10.02
CA GLY A 531 -0.94 13.68 8.79
C GLY A 531 0.18 13.71 7.76
N TRP A 532 -0.11 14.28 6.60
CA TRP A 532 0.87 14.52 5.55
C TRP A 532 1.68 15.78 5.85
N PHE A 533 3.00 15.65 5.75
CA PHE A 533 3.98 16.69 5.97
C PHE A 533 4.94 16.76 4.79
N ASP A 534 5.46 17.95 4.50
CA ASP A 534 6.41 18.15 3.41
C ASP A 534 7.70 17.38 3.70
N ARG A 535 8.10 16.48 2.78
CA ARG A 535 9.28 15.64 2.95
C ARG A 535 10.56 16.46 3.07
N ALA A 536 10.62 17.67 2.49
CA ALA A 536 11.78 18.55 2.60
C ALA A 536 12.02 19.04 4.04
N GLY A 537 10.99 19.03 4.88
CA GLY A 537 11.11 19.35 6.31
C GLY A 537 11.62 18.17 7.17
N LEU A 538 11.92 17.03 6.56
CA LEU A 538 12.36 15.81 7.23
C LEU A 538 13.79 15.44 6.83
N THR A 539 14.60 15.09 7.82
CA THR A 539 15.87 14.39 7.59
C THR A 539 15.64 12.91 7.87
N LYS A 540 15.76 12.07 6.82
CA LYS A 540 15.58 10.63 6.92
C LYS A 540 16.63 10.05 7.87
N GLY A 541 16.19 9.41 8.97
CA GLY A 541 17.09 8.63 9.81
C GLY A 541 17.70 7.50 8.97
N GLN A 542 18.98 7.20 9.15
CA GLN A 542 19.57 5.99 8.55
C GLN A 542 18.70 4.79 8.96
N VAL A 543 18.18 4.06 7.96
CA VAL A 543 17.40 2.85 8.21
C VAL A 543 18.37 1.79 8.72
N ASP A 544 18.10 1.24 9.91
CA ASP A 544 18.97 0.21 10.44
C ASP A 544 18.80 -1.10 9.67
N VAL A 545 19.91 -1.78 9.42
CA VAL A 545 20.00 -3.03 8.66
C VAL A 545 20.87 -4.03 9.41
N TYR A 546 20.58 -5.31 9.22
CA TYR A 546 21.43 -6.39 9.72
C TYR A 546 22.79 -6.35 9.03
N THR A 547 23.86 -6.36 9.83
CA THR A 547 25.25 -6.47 9.35
C THR A 547 25.83 -7.85 9.60
N SER A 548 25.15 -8.69 10.38
CA SER A 548 25.48 -10.10 10.58
C SER A 548 24.23 -10.99 10.50
N ASN A 549 24.44 -12.29 10.30
CA ASN A 549 23.41 -13.29 10.52
C ASN A 549 23.20 -13.52 12.02
N ALA A 550 21.98 -13.95 12.40
CA ALA A 550 21.69 -14.31 13.78
C ALA A 550 22.46 -15.58 14.20
N LYS A 551 23.28 -15.45 15.24
CA LYS A 551 24.06 -16.54 15.84
C LYS A 551 23.27 -17.15 16.99
N LYS A 552 23.02 -18.46 16.96
CA LYS A 552 22.42 -19.19 18.09
C LYS A 552 23.45 -19.36 19.20
N VAL A 553 23.08 -19.02 20.43
CA VAL A 553 23.92 -19.14 21.63
C VAL A 553 23.10 -19.73 22.78
N ASN A 554 23.76 -20.12 23.87
CA ASN A 554 23.08 -20.59 25.08
C ASN A 554 23.97 -20.30 26.29
N TYR A 555 23.79 -19.11 26.87
CA TYR A 555 24.46 -18.71 28.10
C TYR A 555 23.55 -17.80 28.94
N SER A 556 23.86 -17.65 30.21
CA SER A 556 23.15 -16.74 31.10
C SER A 556 23.82 -15.38 31.10
N ALA A 557 23.08 -14.30 31.25
CA ALA A 557 23.66 -12.97 31.41
C ALA A 557 22.97 -12.25 32.56
N ARG A 558 23.65 -11.31 33.19
CA ARG A 558 23.04 -10.44 34.18
C ARG A 558 22.61 -9.14 33.52
N LEU A 559 21.34 -8.77 33.61
CA LEU A 559 20.87 -7.48 33.11
C LEU A 559 21.46 -6.37 34.00
N THR A 560 22.44 -5.63 33.50
CA THR A 560 23.17 -4.60 34.26
C THR A 560 22.58 -3.21 34.09
N ASN A 561 21.84 -2.97 33.01
CA ASN A 561 21.24 -1.68 32.71
C ASN A 561 19.79 -1.82 32.19
N GLY A 562 18.81 -1.55 33.04
CA GLY A 562 17.39 -1.54 32.66
C GLY A 562 16.94 -0.31 31.87
N ASN A 563 17.82 0.65 31.56
CA ASN A 563 17.48 1.82 30.75
C ASN A 563 17.49 1.53 29.23
N HIS A 564 17.03 0.35 28.83
CA HIS A 564 16.90 -0.09 27.44
C HIS A 564 15.50 -0.67 27.21
N THR A 565 15.03 -0.67 25.97
CA THR A 565 13.78 -1.34 25.59
C THR A 565 14.01 -2.82 25.34
N LEU A 566 12.97 -3.62 25.51
CA LEU A 566 12.90 -4.99 25.00
C LEU A 566 11.96 -4.98 23.79
N ASP A 567 12.45 -5.43 22.64
CA ASP A 567 11.79 -5.26 21.35
C ASP A 567 11.59 -6.60 20.62
N SER A 568 10.63 -6.69 19.70
CA SER A 568 10.35 -7.92 18.91
C SER A 568 11.43 -8.25 17.88
N LYS A 569 12.22 -7.25 17.50
CA LYS A 569 13.42 -7.31 16.65
C LYS A 569 14.44 -6.33 17.23
N PRO A 570 15.72 -6.38 16.82
CA PRO A 570 16.67 -5.30 17.11
C PRO A 570 16.07 -3.92 16.86
N TRP A 571 16.21 -3.01 17.82
CA TRP A 571 15.60 -1.69 17.75
C TRP A 571 16.07 -0.94 16.49
N GLY A 572 15.13 -0.36 15.75
CA GLY A 572 15.40 0.35 14.51
C GLY A 572 15.34 -0.49 13.23
N ILE A 573 15.37 -1.84 13.32
CA ILE A 573 15.13 -2.70 12.16
C ILE A 573 13.66 -2.57 11.69
N PRO A 574 13.38 -2.45 10.38
CA PRO A 574 12.03 -2.33 9.86
C PRO A 574 11.03 -3.36 10.43
N GLY A 575 9.92 -2.83 10.97
CA GLY A 575 8.86 -3.63 11.59
C GLY A 575 9.22 -4.22 12.96
N PHE A 576 10.10 -3.59 13.73
CA PHE A 576 10.25 -3.85 15.16
C PHE A 576 9.06 -3.25 15.93
N GLU A 577 8.75 -3.85 17.08
CA GLU A 577 7.74 -3.38 18.04
C GLU A 577 8.32 -3.46 19.44
N THR A 578 8.03 -2.48 20.30
CA THR A 578 8.50 -2.49 21.68
C THR A 578 7.59 -3.34 22.56
N ILE A 579 8.15 -4.42 23.13
CA ILE A 579 7.48 -5.38 24.02
C ILE A 579 7.45 -4.85 25.45
N LYS A 580 8.59 -4.33 25.95
CA LYS A 580 8.67 -3.63 27.24
C LYS A 580 9.45 -2.32 27.09
N SER A 581 8.85 -1.23 27.56
CA SER A 581 9.48 0.10 27.58
C SER A 581 10.66 0.18 28.56
N ARG A 582 11.50 1.22 28.43
CA ARG A 582 12.61 1.49 29.37
C ARG A 582 12.14 1.58 30.82
N GLY A 583 10.96 2.17 31.06
CA GLY A 583 10.39 2.27 32.40
C GLY A 583 10.09 0.89 33.00
N GLN A 584 9.53 -0.02 32.20
CA GLN A 584 9.23 -1.39 32.60
C GLN A 584 10.50 -2.24 32.78
N MET A 585 11.51 -2.05 31.92
CA MET A 585 12.76 -2.80 31.97
C MET A 585 13.61 -2.50 33.22
N LYS A 586 13.45 -1.32 33.84
CA LYS A 586 14.13 -0.98 35.11
C LYS A 586 13.87 -1.99 36.22
N ALA A 587 12.67 -2.55 36.31
CA ALA A 587 12.30 -3.54 37.33
C ALA A 587 13.07 -4.87 37.21
N TYR A 588 13.66 -5.14 36.04
CA TYR A 588 14.42 -6.37 35.77
C TYR A 588 15.94 -6.16 35.98
N THR A 589 16.38 -4.95 36.35
CA THR A 589 17.80 -4.65 36.55
C THR A 589 18.38 -5.53 37.66
N GLY A 590 19.53 -6.16 37.39
CA GLY A 590 20.21 -7.08 38.29
C GLY A 590 19.76 -8.54 38.15
N GLN A 591 18.71 -8.81 37.37
CA GLN A 591 18.21 -10.17 37.13
C GLN A 591 19.16 -10.96 36.21
N ASN A 592 19.27 -12.27 36.47
CA ASN A 592 19.85 -13.20 35.50
C ASN A 592 18.83 -13.54 34.42
N VAL A 593 19.25 -13.49 33.16
CA VAL A 593 18.45 -13.76 31.96
C VAL A 593 19.14 -14.84 31.13
N GLN A 594 18.39 -15.60 30.34
CA GLN A 594 18.98 -16.52 29.35
C GLN A 594 19.14 -15.79 28.02
N VAL A 595 20.29 -15.93 27.39
CA VAL A 595 20.58 -15.41 26.04
C VAL A 595 20.58 -16.56 25.06
N ASN A 596 19.76 -16.48 24.01
CA ASN A 596 19.60 -17.56 23.02
C ASN A 596 20.03 -17.18 21.59
N GLN A 597 20.12 -15.89 21.28
CA GLN A 597 20.58 -15.40 19.98
C GLN A 597 21.35 -14.08 20.10
N GLU A 598 22.26 -13.84 19.17
CA GLU A 598 23.02 -12.59 19.01
C GLU A 598 22.97 -12.15 17.54
N VAL A 599 22.92 -10.85 17.29
CA VAL A 599 23.00 -10.28 15.93
C VAL A 599 23.54 -8.84 15.96
N SER A 600 24.23 -8.44 14.90
CA SER A 600 24.71 -7.06 14.72
C SER A 600 23.87 -6.32 13.69
N THR A 601 23.66 -5.04 13.94
CA THR A 601 23.14 -4.07 12.95
C THR A 601 24.18 -2.99 12.69
N ASN A 602 23.93 -2.13 11.71
CA ASN A 602 24.72 -0.91 11.49
C ASN A 602 24.69 0.07 12.70
N ARG A 603 23.83 -0.17 13.70
CA ARG A 603 23.71 0.65 14.92
C ARG A 603 24.46 0.06 16.11
N ALA A 604 24.23 -1.21 16.41
CA ALA A 604 24.67 -1.85 17.64
C ALA A 604 24.63 -3.38 17.53
N ASP A 605 25.14 -4.03 18.56
CA ASP A 605 24.97 -5.46 18.78
C ASP A 605 23.76 -5.71 19.67
N TRP A 606 23.03 -6.78 19.37
CA TRP A 606 21.77 -7.13 19.99
C TRP A 606 21.79 -8.56 20.46
N VAL A 607 21.14 -8.79 21.61
CA VAL A 607 20.96 -10.11 22.19
C VAL A 607 19.49 -10.38 22.40
N ASN A 608 19.05 -11.60 22.09
CA ASN A 608 17.70 -12.05 22.39
C ASN A 608 17.70 -12.74 23.76
N ILE A 609 16.91 -12.19 24.68
CA ILE A 609 16.88 -12.61 26.08
C ILE A 609 15.51 -13.16 26.46
N THR A 610 15.49 -14.03 27.47
CA THR A 610 14.28 -14.45 28.18
C THR A 610 14.32 -13.94 29.62
N LEU A 611 13.32 -13.14 29.99
CA LEU A 611 13.13 -12.60 31.35
C LEU A 611 12.54 -13.67 32.30
N ALA A 612 12.50 -13.37 33.60
CA ALA A 612 12.02 -14.33 34.60
C ALA A 612 10.51 -14.60 34.49
N ASP A 613 9.76 -13.66 33.91
CA ASP A 613 8.33 -13.79 33.63
C ASP A 613 8.05 -14.57 32.32
N GLY A 614 9.09 -15.08 31.66
CA GLY A 614 8.99 -15.79 30.37
C GLY A 614 8.94 -14.89 29.15
N THR A 615 8.92 -13.56 29.30
CA THR A 615 8.91 -12.64 28.16
C THR A 615 10.23 -12.75 27.40
N GLN A 616 10.14 -12.90 26.08
CA GLN A 616 11.30 -12.98 25.19
C GLN A 616 11.36 -11.75 24.27
N GLY A 617 12.56 -11.24 24.00
CA GLY A 617 12.77 -10.15 23.05
C GLY A 617 14.24 -9.77 22.87
N TRP A 618 14.49 -8.86 21.94
CA TRP A 618 15.80 -8.30 21.64
C TRP A 618 16.08 -7.07 22.49
N ILE A 619 17.31 -6.97 22.99
CA ILE A 619 17.82 -5.83 23.75
C ILE A 619 19.25 -5.53 23.30
N ASP A 620 19.69 -4.29 23.49
CA ASP A 620 21.09 -3.90 23.25
C ASP A 620 22.03 -4.77 24.09
N ALA A 621 23.06 -5.34 23.46
CA ALA A 621 24.02 -6.21 24.14
C ALA A 621 24.70 -5.53 25.34
N LYS A 622 24.81 -4.20 25.34
CA LYS A 622 25.38 -3.41 26.45
C LYS A 622 24.49 -3.41 27.71
N ALA A 623 23.23 -3.82 27.59
CA ALA A 623 22.31 -3.91 28.72
C ALA A 623 22.58 -5.13 29.60
N VAL A 624 23.34 -6.11 29.12
CA VAL A 624 23.63 -7.37 29.81
C VAL A 624 25.13 -7.59 29.97
N ALA A 625 25.50 -8.34 31.01
CA ALA A 625 26.85 -8.86 31.21
C ALA A 625 26.82 -10.39 31.13
N PRO A 626 27.45 -11.02 30.12
CA PRO A 626 27.49 -12.49 29.99
C PRO A 626 28.11 -13.19 31.20
N GLU A 627 27.53 -14.31 31.62
CA GLU A 627 28.00 -15.16 32.71
C GLU A 627 27.84 -16.65 32.35
N ARG A 628 28.83 -17.48 32.68
CA ARG A 628 28.67 -18.94 32.62
C ARG A 628 29.51 -19.63 33.68
N VAL A 629 28.93 -20.61 34.37
CA VAL A 629 29.64 -21.45 35.35
C VAL A 629 29.45 -22.91 34.96
N LEU A 630 30.56 -23.61 34.74
CA LEU A 630 30.61 -25.01 34.32
C LEU A 630 30.71 -25.91 35.55
N ASN A 631 29.60 -26.09 36.27
CA ASN A 631 29.57 -26.89 37.50
C ASN A 631 29.84 -28.39 37.27
N HIS A 632 29.74 -28.87 36.03
CA HIS A 632 29.98 -30.27 35.66
C HIS A 632 31.48 -30.60 35.54
N VAL A 633 32.38 -29.61 35.49
CA VAL A 633 33.82 -29.87 35.44
C VAL A 633 34.27 -30.44 36.79
N PRO A 634 34.84 -31.66 36.87
CA PRO A 634 35.32 -32.19 38.13
C PRO A 634 36.59 -31.48 38.58
N TYR A 635 36.79 -31.39 39.90
CA TYR A 635 38.08 -30.98 40.44
C TYR A 635 38.99 -32.21 40.58
N VAL A 636 40.21 -32.12 40.04
CA VAL A 636 41.20 -33.20 40.11
C VAL A 636 42.50 -32.68 40.73
N SER A 637 42.92 -33.32 41.82
CA SER A 637 44.18 -32.99 42.50
C SER A 637 45.36 -33.68 41.82
N GLN A 638 46.47 -32.97 41.65
CA GLN A 638 47.73 -33.63 41.27
C GLN A 638 48.38 -34.39 42.46
N TYR A 639 47.98 -34.09 43.70
CA TYR A 639 48.52 -34.74 44.90
C TYR A 639 47.75 -35.98 45.33
N LYS A 640 46.45 -36.06 45.04
CA LYS A 640 45.61 -37.19 45.46
C LYS A 640 44.75 -37.72 44.30
N PRO A 641 44.68 -39.04 44.11
CA PRO A 641 45.37 -40.11 44.84
C PRO A 641 46.84 -40.37 44.40
N VAL A 642 47.30 -39.78 43.30
CA VAL A 642 48.53 -40.21 42.60
C VAL A 642 49.83 -39.66 43.21
N PHE A 643 49.77 -38.54 43.92
CA PHE A 643 50.94 -37.81 44.43
C PHE A 643 52.00 -37.50 43.35
N ALA A 644 51.65 -36.60 42.41
CA ALA A 644 52.52 -36.09 41.36
C ALA A 644 52.70 -34.55 41.50
N PRO A 645 53.67 -34.07 42.32
CA PRO A 645 53.87 -32.64 42.57
C PRO A 645 54.30 -31.83 41.33
N TRP A 646 54.74 -32.48 40.24
CA TRP A 646 55.00 -31.86 38.93
C TRP A 646 54.04 -32.38 37.83
N GLY A 647 52.92 -32.99 38.21
CA GLY A 647 51.91 -33.59 37.32
C GLY A 647 50.74 -32.68 36.94
N CYS A 648 50.90 -31.35 36.99
CA CYS A 648 49.80 -30.39 36.77
C CYS A 648 49.12 -30.56 35.39
N ALA A 649 49.89 -30.87 34.33
CA ALA A 649 49.34 -31.11 33.00
C ALA A 649 48.37 -32.29 32.97
N GLY A 650 48.73 -33.43 33.57
CA GLY A 650 47.85 -34.61 33.62
C GLY A 650 46.60 -34.38 34.47
N ALA A 651 46.75 -33.74 35.64
CA ALA A 651 45.61 -33.43 36.50
C ALA A 651 44.65 -32.39 35.88
N ALA A 652 45.16 -31.33 35.26
CA ALA A 652 44.34 -30.35 34.54
C ALA A 652 43.66 -30.99 33.30
N SER A 653 44.34 -31.92 32.63
CA SER A 653 43.76 -32.68 31.52
C SER A 653 42.60 -33.58 31.96
N ALA A 654 42.71 -34.21 33.13
CA ALA A 654 41.62 -34.98 33.71
C ALA A 654 40.38 -34.13 33.98
N MET A 655 40.54 -32.86 34.42
CA MET A 655 39.40 -31.94 34.55
C MET A 655 38.76 -31.63 33.19
N LEU A 656 39.55 -31.41 32.13
CA LEU A 656 39.02 -31.19 30.78
C LEU A 656 38.24 -32.42 30.27
N LEU A 657 38.84 -33.61 30.35
CA LEU A 657 38.21 -34.86 29.89
C LEU A 657 36.95 -35.17 30.69
N GLY A 658 36.99 -35.00 32.01
CA GLY A 658 35.84 -35.21 32.88
C GLY A 658 34.69 -34.23 32.62
N ALA A 659 34.94 -33.05 32.05
CA ALA A 659 33.88 -32.15 31.62
C ALA A 659 33.04 -32.67 30.44
N LYS A 660 33.52 -33.70 29.75
CA LYS A 660 32.82 -34.40 28.66
C LYS A 660 32.46 -35.83 29.04
N ASP A 661 32.47 -36.16 30.33
CA ASP A 661 32.21 -37.52 30.85
C ASP A 661 33.09 -38.59 30.18
N VAL A 662 34.32 -38.24 29.78
CA VAL A 662 35.27 -39.19 29.18
C VAL A 662 35.92 -40.02 30.29
N ASP A 663 35.86 -41.34 30.15
CA ASP A 663 36.50 -42.27 31.08
C ASP A 663 38.03 -42.22 30.95
N PHE A 664 38.73 -42.10 32.08
CA PHE A 664 40.18 -42.18 32.15
C PHE A 664 40.64 -42.73 33.51
N ASN A 665 41.83 -43.31 33.54
CA ASN A 665 42.54 -43.61 34.78
C ASN A 665 43.56 -42.48 35.06
N LEU A 666 43.44 -41.79 36.20
CA LEU A 666 44.28 -40.62 36.50
C LEU A 666 45.78 -40.95 36.60
N ASP A 667 46.14 -42.08 37.21
CA ASP A 667 47.54 -42.51 37.34
C ASP A 667 48.15 -42.79 35.96
N THR A 668 47.41 -43.49 35.11
CA THR A 668 47.80 -43.74 33.71
C THR A 668 47.92 -42.44 32.92
N LEU A 669 46.95 -41.52 33.07
CA LEU A 669 46.94 -40.25 32.37
C LEU A 669 48.20 -39.42 32.71
N ILE A 670 48.61 -39.40 33.98
CA ILE A 670 49.80 -38.69 34.47
C ILE A 670 51.08 -39.40 34.02
N ARG A 671 51.22 -40.72 34.25
CA ARG A 671 52.43 -41.50 33.92
C ARG A 671 52.76 -41.49 32.43
N ASN A 672 51.73 -41.51 31.58
CA ASN A 672 51.89 -41.57 30.13
C ASN A 672 51.95 -40.18 29.49
N THR A 673 52.05 -39.11 30.29
CA THR A 673 52.31 -37.77 29.74
C THR A 673 53.61 -37.80 28.93
N PRO A 674 53.63 -37.34 27.67
CA PRO A 674 54.85 -37.35 26.85
C PRO A 674 56.02 -36.59 27.50
N MET A 675 57.22 -37.19 27.47
CA MET A 675 58.43 -36.66 28.13
C MET A 675 59.54 -36.30 27.13
N TYR A 676 60.32 -35.26 27.43
CA TYR A 676 61.56 -34.90 26.73
C TYR A 676 62.73 -35.78 27.25
N PRO A 677 63.65 -36.27 26.38
CA PRO A 677 63.79 -35.96 24.96
C PRO A 677 63.01 -36.89 24.00
N SER A 678 62.30 -37.92 24.51
CA SER A 678 61.56 -38.87 23.64
C SER A 678 60.47 -38.21 22.81
N ASP A 679 59.83 -37.16 23.31
CA ASP A 679 58.98 -36.24 22.57
C ASP A 679 59.56 -34.83 22.70
N PRO A 680 59.92 -34.15 21.58
CA PRO A 680 60.43 -32.77 21.62
C PRO A 680 59.42 -31.76 22.18
N ASN A 681 58.13 -32.10 22.24
CA ASN A 681 57.07 -31.28 22.83
C ASN A 681 56.76 -31.67 24.28
N GLY A 682 57.37 -32.75 24.78
CA GLY A 682 57.10 -33.37 26.08
C GLY A 682 57.57 -32.55 27.27
N GLN A 683 57.12 -32.96 28.45
CA GLN A 683 57.56 -32.41 29.72
C GLN A 683 59.02 -32.78 29.98
N LYS A 684 59.80 -31.82 30.51
CA LYS A 684 61.18 -32.08 30.93
C LYS A 684 61.26 -32.22 32.45
N GLY A 685 61.73 -33.39 32.89
CA GLY A 685 61.89 -33.78 34.29
C GLY A 685 60.75 -34.64 34.81
N ASP A 686 61.03 -35.32 35.92
CA ASP A 686 60.13 -36.35 36.47
C ASP A 686 58.89 -35.74 37.15
N VAL A 687 57.70 -36.25 36.83
CA VAL A 687 56.41 -35.72 37.34
C VAL A 687 56.17 -36.00 38.82
N PHE A 688 56.86 -36.98 39.41
CA PHE A 688 56.66 -37.43 40.80
C PHE A 688 57.69 -36.86 41.78
N THR A 689 58.94 -36.71 41.33
CA THR A 689 60.09 -36.33 42.14
C THR A 689 60.62 -34.95 41.80
N GLY A 690 60.32 -34.43 40.60
CA GLY A 690 60.80 -33.14 40.12
C GLY A 690 62.26 -33.14 39.67
N GLN A 691 62.92 -34.30 39.71
CA GLN A 691 64.32 -34.41 39.31
C GLN A 691 64.48 -34.00 37.84
N GLY A 692 65.39 -33.06 37.60
CA GLY A 692 65.68 -32.55 36.25
C GLY A 692 64.57 -31.68 35.65
N PHE A 693 63.63 -31.18 36.46
CA PHE A 693 62.52 -30.35 35.98
C PHE A 693 63.02 -29.11 35.24
N GLY A 694 62.48 -28.89 34.03
CA GLY A 694 62.76 -27.71 33.22
C GLY A 694 61.49 -27.01 32.76
N TRP A 695 60.53 -27.75 32.21
CA TRP A 695 59.27 -27.20 31.73
C TRP A 695 58.16 -28.25 31.69
N VAL A 696 56.92 -27.78 31.79
CA VAL A 696 55.73 -28.60 31.56
C VAL A 696 55.55 -28.87 30.07
N ILE A 697 55.00 -30.03 29.71
CA ILE A 697 54.65 -30.40 28.32
C ILE A 697 53.93 -29.24 27.62
N ASN A 698 54.30 -28.94 26.37
CA ASN A 698 53.72 -27.81 25.65
C ASN A 698 52.29 -28.14 25.12
N PRO A 699 51.50 -27.12 24.72
CA PRO A 699 50.14 -27.34 24.26
C PRO A 699 49.99 -28.27 23.06
N LYS A 700 50.98 -28.31 22.15
CA LYS A 700 50.96 -29.19 20.97
C LYS A 700 51.11 -30.66 21.39
N GLY A 701 52.10 -30.96 22.22
CA GLY A 701 52.32 -32.31 22.76
C GLY A 701 51.12 -32.77 23.58
N LEU A 702 50.64 -31.92 24.49
CA LEU A 702 49.51 -32.25 25.36
C LEU A 702 48.22 -32.45 24.55
N THR A 703 47.92 -31.60 23.57
CA THR A 703 46.76 -31.79 22.69
C THR A 703 46.81 -33.11 21.93
N ASN A 704 47.97 -33.46 21.36
CA ASN A 704 48.12 -34.72 20.62
C ASN A 704 47.91 -35.94 21.52
N TYR A 705 48.42 -35.89 22.75
CA TYR A 705 48.20 -36.92 23.74
C TYR A 705 46.72 -37.04 24.12
N LEU A 706 46.05 -35.94 24.45
CA LEU A 706 44.64 -35.97 24.85
C LEU A 706 43.68 -36.37 23.73
N LYS A 707 44.06 -36.15 22.46
CA LYS A 707 43.30 -36.65 21.31
C LYS A 707 43.21 -38.18 21.24
N THR A 708 44.08 -38.90 21.95
CA THR A 708 43.95 -40.37 22.10
C THR A 708 42.78 -40.77 23.00
N TYR A 709 42.31 -39.86 23.87
CA TYR A 709 41.15 -40.06 24.73
C TYR A 709 39.88 -39.41 24.16
N TYR A 710 39.99 -38.19 23.61
CA TYR A 710 38.85 -37.46 23.05
C TYR A 710 39.26 -36.63 21.84
N SER A 711 38.67 -36.93 20.68
CA SER A 711 39.04 -36.30 19.40
C SER A 711 38.75 -34.78 19.36
N GLY A 712 37.81 -34.30 20.17
CA GLY A 712 37.42 -32.88 20.25
C GLY A 712 38.36 -31.98 21.06
N VAL A 713 39.50 -32.48 21.54
CA VAL A 713 40.52 -31.64 22.17
C VAL A 713 41.16 -30.71 21.13
N LYS A 714 41.24 -29.42 21.44
CA LYS A 714 41.81 -28.38 20.57
C LYS A 714 42.88 -27.56 21.27
N ASN A 715 44.01 -27.42 20.61
CA ASN A 715 45.03 -26.42 20.96
C ASN A 715 44.52 -25.04 20.51
N ILE A 716 44.34 -24.13 21.46
CA ILE A 716 43.92 -22.74 21.23
C ILE A 716 45.02 -21.75 21.65
N THR A 717 46.28 -22.18 21.61
CA THR A 717 47.43 -21.29 21.83
C THR A 717 47.38 -20.10 20.89
N GLY A 718 47.55 -18.90 21.45
CA GLY A 718 47.40 -17.61 20.77
C GLY A 718 46.05 -16.94 21.04
N ALA A 719 45.07 -17.65 21.62
CA ALA A 719 43.78 -17.07 21.96
C ALA A 719 43.94 -15.91 22.95
N ASN A 720 43.36 -14.76 22.63
CA ASN A 720 43.31 -13.60 23.50
C ASN A 720 42.26 -13.79 24.61
N THR A 721 42.24 -12.89 25.59
CA THR A 721 41.33 -12.96 26.74
C THR A 721 39.86 -13.08 26.34
N GLN A 722 39.41 -12.35 25.31
CA GLN A 722 38.03 -12.41 24.84
C GLN A 722 37.70 -13.76 24.21
N GLU A 723 38.61 -14.34 23.42
CA GLU A 723 38.43 -15.67 22.84
C GLU A 723 38.34 -16.77 23.92
N ILE A 724 39.07 -16.62 25.04
CA ILE A 724 38.91 -17.50 26.21
C ILE A 724 37.55 -17.30 26.89
N ILE A 725 37.10 -16.05 27.07
CA ILE A 725 35.76 -15.75 27.60
C ILE A 725 34.69 -16.41 26.72
N ASP A 726 34.77 -16.23 25.40
CA ASP A 726 33.81 -16.78 24.44
C ASP A 726 33.80 -18.31 24.47
N THR A 727 34.98 -18.94 24.61
CA THR A 727 35.10 -20.40 24.73
C THR A 727 34.39 -20.93 25.99
N VAL A 728 34.57 -20.25 27.11
CA VAL A 728 33.93 -20.59 28.39
C VAL A 728 32.44 -20.33 28.35
N LEU A 729 32.00 -19.20 27.76
CA LEU A 729 30.59 -18.88 27.54
C LEU A 729 29.92 -19.85 26.57
N ALA A 730 30.66 -20.43 25.62
CA ALA A 730 30.20 -21.51 24.76
C ALA A 730 30.08 -22.86 25.48
N GLY A 731 30.64 -22.99 26.69
CA GLY A 731 30.46 -24.14 27.55
C GLY A 731 31.66 -25.04 27.71
N ASN A 732 32.79 -24.60 27.17
CA ASN A 732 33.97 -25.42 27.06
C ASN A 732 34.98 -24.93 28.10
N PRO A 733 35.44 -25.78 29.03
CA PRO A 733 36.50 -25.39 29.94
C PRO A 733 37.80 -25.18 29.17
N VAL A 734 38.67 -24.35 29.74
CA VAL A 734 39.96 -24.01 29.13
C VAL A 734 41.09 -24.32 30.08
N LEU A 735 41.98 -25.23 29.70
CA LEU A 735 43.27 -25.40 30.34
C LEU A 735 44.21 -24.30 29.84
N TYR A 736 44.87 -23.59 30.74
CA TYR A 736 45.87 -22.59 30.39
C TYR A 736 47.14 -22.75 31.24
N TYR A 737 48.23 -22.17 30.74
CA TYR A 737 49.52 -22.18 31.41
C TYR A 737 49.73 -20.84 32.12
N GLY A 738 49.99 -20.92 33.43
CA GLY A 738 50.08 -19.78 34.33
C GLY A 738 51.16 -19.94 35.39
N TYR A 739 51.07 -19.12 36.43
CA TYR A 739 52.00 -19.16 37.56
C TYR A 739 51.56 -20.16 38.62
N SER A 740 52.53 -20.75 39.30
CA SER A 740 52.30 -21.68 40.42
C SER A 740 52.21 -20.95 41.75
N SER A 741 51.54 -21.55 42.75
CA SER A 741 51.63 -21.08 44.14
C SER A 741 53.06 -21.12 44.70
N TYR A 742 53.97 -21.88 44.09
CA TYR A 742 55.38 -21.99 44.45
C TYR A 742 56.30 -21.06 43.63
N GLN A 743 55.73 -20.14 42.84
CA GLN A 743 56.52 -19.21 42.03
C GLN A 743 57.47 -18.41 42.91
N LYS A 744 58.76 -18.38 42.55
CA LYS A 744 59.77 -17.58 43.25
C LYS A 744 59.91 -16.19 42.62
N PRO A 745 60.29 -15.15 43.39
CA PRO A 745 60.65 -13.86 42.81
C PRO A 745 61.74 -14.02 41.73
N GLY A 746 61.54 -13.41 40.57
CA GLY A 746 62.47 -13.51 39.43
C GLY A 746 62.26 -14.72 38.51
N ASP A 747 61.41 -15.68 38.89
CA ASP A 747 60.96 -16.74 37.98
C ASP A 747 59.74 -16.25 37.18
N TYR A 748 59.92 -16.14 35.87
CA TYR A 748 58.86 -15.70 34.94
C TYR A 748 58.33 -16.83 34.05
N VAL A 749 58.70 -18.08 34.30
CA VAL A 749 58.28 -19.21 33.47
C VAL A 749 56.88 -19.70 33.89
N ARG A 750 55.95 -19.85 32.93
CA ARG A 750 54.58 -20.34 33.18
C ARG A 750 54.50 -21.87 33.17
N ASN A 751 55.16 -22.48 34.13
CA ASN A 751 55.26 -23.93 34.27
C ASN A 751 54.13 -24.53 35.12
N HIS A 752 52.89 -24.04 34.98
CA HIS A 752 51.76 -24.56 35.74
C HIS A 752 50.46 -24.57 34.93
N CYS A 753 49.82 -25.74 34.82
CA CYS A 753 48.53 -25.88 34.13
C CYS A 753 47.38 -25.72 35.13
N LYS A 754 46.40 -24.88 34.78
CA LYS A 754 45.15 -24.65 35.52
C LYS A 754 43.96 -24.73 34.56
N VAL A 755 42.74 -24.88 35.08
CA VAL A 755 41.54 -24.98 34.24
C VAL A 755 40.52 -23.90 34.58
N ILE A 756 40.11 -23.12 33.59
CA ILE A 756 39.01 -22.17 33.67
C ILE A 756 37.69 -22.93 33.50
N THR A 757 36.82 -22.78 34.49
CA THR A 757 35.53 -23.47 34.61
C THR A 757 34.34 -22.50 34.68
N GLY A 758 34.57 -21.22 34.40
CA GLY A 758 33.48 -20.24 34.35
C GLY A 758 33.97 -18.83 34.16
N TYR A 759 33.06 -17.94 33.80
CA TYR A 759 33.25 -16.50 33.65
C TYR A 759 32.06 -15.77 34.28
N LYS A 760 32.34 -14.80 35.14
CA LYS A 760 31.34 -13.97 35.82
C LYS A 760 32.00 -12.71 36.36
N ASN A 761 31.29 -11.57 36.32
CA ASN A 761 31.73 -10.31 36.95
C ASN A 761 33.18 -9.93 36.58
N ASN A 762 33.57 -10.08 35.31
CA ASN A 762 34.92 -9.83 34.81
C ASN A 762 36.03 -10.62 35.54
N ALA A 763 35.71 -11.86 35.91
CA ALA A 763 36.62 -12.83 36.51
C ALA A 763 36.39 -14.23 35.93
N PHE A 764 37.46 -15.02 35.85
CA PHE A 764 37.39 -16.45 35.53
C PHE A 764 37.28 -17.26 36.80
N ARG A 765 36.42 -18.29 36.81
CA ARG A 765 36.48 -19.34 37.84
C ARG A 765 37.60 -20.29 37.43
N VAL A 766 38.60 -20.46 38.28
CA VAL A 766 39.77 -21.28 38.00
C VAL A 766 39.84 -22.43 39.00
N TYR A 767 40.08 -23.62 38.49
CA TYR A 767 40.46 -24.81 39.24
C TYR A 767 41.96 -25.02 39.11
N ASP A 768 42.64 -25.06 40.26
CA ASP A 768 44.07 -25.25 40.35
C ASP A 768 44.37 -26.66 40.91
N PRO A 769 45.03 -27.55 40.14
CA PRO A 769 45.27 -28.93 40.56
C PRO A 769 46.26 -29.06 41.73
N LEU A 770 46.97 -27.98 42.09
CA LEU A 770 48.07 -27.94 43.06
C LEU A 770 47.63 -28.00 44.53
N TYR A 771 46.41 -28.48 44.81
CA TYR A 771 45.90 -28.65 46.17
C TYR A 771 45.39 -30.06 46.36
N SER A 772 45.43 -30.56 47.60
CA SER A 772 45.08 -31.96 47.91
C SER A 772 43.59 -32.29 47.81
N ASN A 773 42.72 -31.27 47.78
CA ASN A 773 41.28 -31.38 47.53
C ASN A 773 40.71 -30.00 47.18
N ASP A 774 39.44 -29.97 46.78
CA ASP A 774 38.75 -28.79 46.27
C ASP A 774 38.35 -27.74 47.32
N ASN A 775 38.42 -28.08 48.60
CA ASN A 775 38.08 -27.19 49.72
C ASN A 775 39.28 -26.38 50.24
N LYS A 776 40.46 -26.54 49.64
CA LYS A 776 41.66 -25.80 50.05
C LYS A 776 41.57 -24.34 49.61
N GLY A 777 41.61 -23.43 50.58
CA GLY A 777 41.59 -21.99 50.36
C GLY A 777 42.96 -21.40 50.00
N ALA A 778 42.97 -20.09 49.75
CA ALA A 778 44.18 -19.32 49.49
C ALA A 778 45.23 -19.47 50.61
N MET A 779 46.51 -19.33 50.27
CA MET A 779 47.67 -19.44 51.15
C MET A 779 47.90 -20.81 51.79
N THR A 780 47.28 -21.89 51.28
CA THR A 780 47.43 -23.25 51.82
C THR A 780 48.37 -24.14 51.00
N GLY A 781 48.86 -23.66 49.86
CA GLY A 781 49.84 -24.33 49.01
C GLY A 781 51.25 -23.79 49.21
N GLY A 782 51.82 -23.19 48.15
CA GLY A 782 53.18 -22.63 48.14
C GLY A 782 53.35 -21.27 48.83
N LYS A 783 52.26 -20.69 49.35
CA LYS A 783 52.22 -19.43 50.12
C LYS A 783 52.71 -18.19 49.36
N ASN A 784 52.70 -18.21 48.03
CA ASN A 784 52.91 -17.00 47.25
C ASN A 784 51.62 -16.14 47.25
N PRO A 785 51.63 -14.92 47.79
CA PRO A 785 50.42 -14.10 47.96
C PRO A 785 49.77 -13.65 46.64
N ALA A 786 50.48 -13.73 45.51
CA ALA A 786 49.94 -13.38 44.20
C ALA A 786 49.25 -14.56 43.50
N TYR A 787 49.66 -15.80 43.80
CA TYR A 787 49.30 -16.99 43.00
C TYR A 787 48.73 -18.16 43.83
N ASP A 788 48.85 -18.14 45.16
CA ASP A 788 48.22 -19.10 46.06
C ASP A 788 46.78 -18.66 46.40
N LEU A 789 45.88 -18.84 45.43
CA LEU A 789 44.48 -18.41 45.51
C LEU A 789 43.51 -19.53 45.94
N GLY A 790 44.02 -20.73 46.23
CA GLY A 790 43.23 -21.90 46.58
C GLY A 790 42.80 -22.76 45.39
N ALA A 791 42.23 -23.92 45.69
CA ALA A 791 41.87 -24.97 44.74
C ALA A 791 40.79 -24.55 43.73
N LYS A 792 39.80 -23.78 44.19
CA LYS A 792 38.72 -23.20 43.38
C LYS A 792 38.59 -21.72 43.72
N HIS A 793 38.82 -20.83 42.77
CA HIS A 793 38.77 -19.39 43.03
C HIS A 793 38.26 -18.60 41.83
N TRP A 794 37.84 -17.35 42.07
CA TRP A 794 37.57 -16.37 41.02
C TRP A 794 38.81 -15.51 40.81
N LEU A 795 39.41 -15.61 39.64
CA LEU A 795 40.58 -14.87 39.20
C LEU A 795 40.13 -13.67 38.36
N PRO A 796 40.30 -12.41 38.83
CA PRO A 796 39.99 -11.24 38.03
C PRO A 796 40.74 -11.27 36.69
N ILE A 797 40.10 -10.80 35.61
CA ILE A 797 40.71 -10.80 34.26
C ILE A 797 42.06 -10.07 34.24
N SER A 798 42.19 -8.98 35.00
CA SER A 798 43.47 -8.26 35.13
C SER A 798 44.58 -9.12 35.72
N LYS A 799 44.27 -10.04 36.64
CA LYS A 799 45.22 -11.00 37.22
C LYS A 799 45.48 -12.18 36.29
N PHE A 800 44.44 -12.69 35.62
CA PHE A 800 44.60 -13.71 34.59
C PHE A 800 45.56 -13.25 33.48
N ASN A 801 45.39 -12.04 32.96
CA ASN A 801 46.25 -11.49 31.91
C ASN A 801 47.72 -11.33 32.34
N LEU A 802 47.99 -11.18 33.64
CA LEU A 802 49.36 -11.16 34.16
C LEU A 802 49.99 -12.56 34.22
N GLU A 803 49.19 -13.62 34.42
CA GLU A 803 49.72 -14.99 34.49
C GLU A 803 49.61 -15.79 33.20
N TYR A 804 48.68 -15.47 32.30
CA TYR A 804 48.52 -16.17 31.03
C TYR A 804 49.64 -15.85 30.04
N ASN A 805 50.32 -16.87 29.52
CA ASN A 805 51.39 -16.70 28.51
C ASN A 805 50.94 -16.95 27.06
N GLY A 806 49.62 -16.98 26.80
CA GLY A 806 49.11 -17.28 25.46
C GLY A 806 48.96 -18.78 25.15
N GLN A 807 49.34 -19.69 26.06
CA GLN A 807 49.21 -21.14 25.86
C GLN A 807 47.93 -21.67 26.49
N ALA A 808 47.05 -22.26 25.67
CA ALA A 808 45.78 -22.80 26.13
C ALA A 808 45.28 -23.97 25.28
N ILE A 809 44.45 -24.80 25.91
CA ILE A 809 43.79 -25.98 25.32
C ILE A 809 42.33 -25.98 25.78
N THR A 810 41.42 -26.35 24.90
CA THR A 810 40.00 -26.55 25.25
C THR A 810 39.50 -27.89 24.71
N ILE A 811 38.26 -28.23 25.07
CA ILE A 811 37.57 -29.45 24.67
C ILE A 811 36.18 -29.07 24.15
N LEU A 812 35.90 -29.32 22.86
CA LEU A 812 34.65 -28.93 22.21
C LEU A 812 33.58 -30.01 22.28
#